data_AF-A0A534L6P9-F1
#
_entry.id   AF-A0A534L6P9-F1
#
_cell.length_a   1.000
_cell.length_b   1.000
_cell.length_c   1.000
_cell.angle_alpha   90.00
_cell.angle_beta   90.00
_cell.angle_gamma   90.00
#
_symmetry.space_group_name_H-M   'P 1'
#
loop_
_entity.id
_entity.type
_entity.pdbx_description
1 polymer ?
#
loop_
_entity_poly.entity_id
_entity_poly.type
_entity_poly.pdbx_seq_one_letter_code
_entity_poly.pdbx_strand_id
1 'polypeptide(L)'
;MNARPLAELLGSRLSMVRKDVAVHHGSLPREERERVEAGFKGGDIKGLVSTSTLELGIDIGSVDKVVQYNSPRQVTSLIQRVGRSGHTLDRTSRGLVLAVSSDDAIESLAAVGAAKDQDLEPLHIHRLALDVLAHQIAGCALDQGGTAPWSEILSTIRTADSYRELDEPQAGRVAEFLSHLGIIRQEAERIRVTPKGRRYYFENLSTIRDERRYPVMDLTTQRQVGILGEEFMIIQAREGLHFIVRGRPWKIEKIGRDGMVYVTPVSDPNAMIPGWDGEMLPVPFGLAQRVGRIRKEIDARLDRESVPKTIEHFEKAWPINRTGAKRLVEEHANHRKSGAPVPTDDRIVIEAFDRFLIVHASFGEVVNVTLGDLIEELLARKHLVRFWWTDPYRILYELVADTRELDVEALVDGLLRLDDETLEGGLQALLTDHLPLGYYMKGIAERFGAIRRGLTVGEGDLRSFEIRFANTPIYDEAVREALLLHADFARVREIVRKIRSGEIEVVIHRSEETPTPLAYPILRRYVEAPELFSPEAEREEILDRMRLHLSSEPVHLLCFECGHFHEEVRIGRMPDHPECVNCKSRLLTVLGWAAWTVRDAYAKRMRKLDLTDEERKLLTRSKQVADLVAIYGKRAVYANSVYGVGPTTASKILAKMQDTEKEFLNDLFEAKLKYVTTRPYWNEPQAKPKLYS
;
A
#
# COMPACT_ATOMS: atom_id res chain seq x y z
N MET A 1 -0.45 -11.60 10.05
CA MET A 1 -0.40 -10.21 9.53
C MET A 1 0.29 -10.24 8.17
N ASN A 2 -0.05 -9.30 7.28
CA ASN A 2 0.55 -9.27 5.94
C ASN A 2 1.90 -8.53 5.90
N ALA A 3 2.30 -7.79 6.94
CA ALA A 3 3.65 -7.22 7.01
C ALA A 3 4.17 -6.97 8.42
N ARG A 4 5.49 -6.82 8.50
CA ARG A 4 6.26 -6.60 9.74
C ARG A 4 5.90 -5.31 10.48
N PRO A 5 5.82 -4.12 9.83
CA PRO A 5 5.50 -2.88 10.54
C PRO A 5 4.14 -2.91 11.25
N LEU A 6 3.18 -3.63 10.68
CA LEU A 6 1.85 -3.79 11.25
C LEU A 6 1.86 -4.76 12.43
N ALA A 7 2.64 -5.85 12.34
CA ALA A 7 2.81 -6.78 13.45
C ALA A 7 3.42 -6.08 14.68
N GLU A 8 4.43 -5.23 14.47
CA GLU A 8 5.06 -4.41 15.52
C GLU A 8 4.07 -3.40 16.14
N LEU A 9 3.31 -2.70 15.30
CA LEU A 9 2.29 -1.76 15.77
C LEU A 9 1.24 -2.46 16.63
N LEU A 10 0.65 -3.52 16.09
CA LEU A 10 -0.43 -4.23 16.76
C LEU A 10 0.09 -4.91 18.04
N GLY A 11 1.29 -5.49 18.00
CA GLY A 11 1.97 -6.03 19.16
C GLY A 11 2.20 -4.99 20.25
N SER A 12 2.70 -3.80 19.88
CA SER A 12 2.88 -2.66 20.79
C SER A 12 1.56 -2.19 21.41
N ARG A 13 0.49 -2.11 20.62
CA ARG A 13 -0.84 -1.70 21.13
C ARG A 13 -1.45 -2.75 22.05
N LEU A 14 -1.32 -4.03 21.70
CA LEU A 14 -1.84 -5.12 22.52
C LEU A 14 -1.03 -5.28 23.81
N SER A 15 0.30 -5.05 23.79
CA SER A 15 1.15 -5.14 24.97
C SER A 15 0.82 -4.07 26.03
N MET A 16 0.33 -2.90 25.61
CA MET A 16 -0.20 -1.87 26.52
C MET A 16 -1.47 -2.32 27.26
N VAL A 17 -2.23 -3.25 26.69
CA VAL A 17 -3.47 -3.78 27.30
C VAL A 17 -3.19 -5.06 28.08
N ARG A 18 -2.27 -5.89 27.59
CA ARG A 18 -1.95 -7.22 28.14
C ARG A 18 -0.46 -7.54 28.01
N LYS A 19 0.17 -7.93 29.11
CA LYS A 19 1.62 -8.19 29.16
C LYS A 19 2.06 -9.53 28.56
N ASP A 20 1.13 -10.44 28.32
CA ASP A 20 1.35 -11.81 27.81
C ASP A 20 1.11 -11.94 26.30
N VAL A 21 1.34 -10.84 25.56
CA VAL A 21 1.31 -10.79 24.10
C VAL A 21 2.72 -10.49 23.58
N ALA A 22 3.18 -11.27 22.61
CA ALA A 22 4.48 -11.09 21.96
C ALA A 22 4.35 -10.91 20.45
N VAL A 23 5.42 -10.41 19.82
CA VAL A 23 5.55 -10.26 18.37
C VAL A 23 6.55 -11.29 17.84
N HIS A 24 6.29 -11.82 16.64
CA HIS A 24 7.18 -12.76 15.97
C HIS A 24 7.29 -12.48 14.47
N HIS A 25 8.49 -12.12 14.00
CA HIS A 25 8.79 -11.98 12.58
C HIS A 25 10.29 -12.15 12.27
N GLY A 26 10.63 -12.31 10.99
CA GLY A 26 11.98 -12.68 10.54
C GLY A 26 13.10 -11.69 10.92
N SER A 27 12.77 -10.41 11.16
CA SER A 27 13.76 -9.42 11.60
C SER A 27 14.21 -9.57 13.06
N LEU A 28 13.55 -10.41 13.87
CA LEU A 28 13.94 -10.62 15.26
C LEU A 28 15.17 -11.53 15.33
N PRO A 29 16.12 -11.28 16.27
CA PRO A 29 17.22 -12.18 16.55
C PRO A 29 16.74 -13.61 16.79
N ARG A 30 17.52 -14.60 16.38
CA ARG A 30 17.18 -16.02 16.54
C ARG A 30 16.83 -16.38 17.99
N GLU A 31 17.66 -15.93 18.94
CA GLU A 31 17.46 -16.18 20.37
C GLU A 31 16.12 -15.60 20.87
N GLU A 32 15.74 -14.43 20.37
CA GLU A 32 14.46 -13.81 20.73
C GLU A 32 13.27 -14.59 20.15
N ARG A 33 13.39 -15.07 18.90
CA ARG A 33 12.37 -15.93 18.28
C ARG A 33 12.21 -17.24 19.05
N GLU A 34 13.30 -17.94 19.34
CA GLU A 34 13.28 -19.19 20.11
C GLU A 34 12.68 -18.98 21.52
N ARG A 35 12.99 -17.87 22.19
CA ARG A 35 12.39 -17.51 23.48
C ARG A 35 10.88 -17.29 23.38
N VAL A 36 10.42 -16.57 22.35
CA VAL A 36 8.99 -16.30 22.14
C VAL A 36 8.24 -17.57 21.75
N GLU A 37 8.81 -18.41 20.89
CA GLU A 37 8.25 -19.71 20.52
C GLU A 37 8.14 -20.64 21.74
N ALA A 38 9.19 -20.74 22.55
CA ALA A 38 9.18 -21.54 23.77
C ALA A 38 8.18 -21.01 24.81
N GLY A 39 8.13 -19.70 25.01
CA GLY A 39 7.16 -19.07 25.94
C GLY A 39 5.71 -19.23 25.48
N PHE A 40 5.45 -19.24 24.17
CA PHE A 40 4.13 -19.51 23.61
C PHE A 40 3.75 -20.99 23.75
N LYS A 41 4.68 -21.91 23.45
CA LYS A 41 4.47 -23.36 23.62
C LYS A 41 4.29 -23.76 25.09
N GLY A 42 5.02 -23.12 26.01
CA GLY A 42 4.89 -23.29 27.46
C GLY A 42 3.66 -22.61 28.06
N GLY A 43 2.99 -21.74 27.31
CA GLY A 43 1.78 -21.04 27.74
C GLY A 43 2.01 -19.78 28.58
N ASP A 44 3.26 -19.32 28.74
CA ASP A 44 3.57 -18.03 29.36
C ASP A 44 3.13 -16.84 28.50
N ILE A 45 3.19 -17.02 27.18
CA ILE A 45 2.65 -16.09 26.18
C ILE A 45 1.30 -16.63 25.74
N LYS A 46 0.25 -15.81 25.86
CA LYS A 46 -1.13 -16.19 25.51
C LYS A 46 -1.57 -15.67 24.14
N GLY A 47 -0.84 -14.70 23.58
CA GLY A 47 -1.13 -14.14 22.27
C GLY A 47 0.16 -13.87 21.49
N LEU A 48 0.14 -14.21 20.21
CA LEU A 48 1.30 -14.04 19.33
C LEU A 48 0.90 -13.30 18.07
N VAL A 49 1.51 -12.14 17.83
CA VAL A 49 1.31 -11.35 16.62
C VAL A 49 2.43 -11.67 15.64
N SER A 50 2.11 -12.32 14.52
CA SER A 50 3.12 -12.75 13.55
C SER A 50 2.81 -12.42 12.10
N THR A 51 3.85 -12.37 11.28
CA THR A 51 3.80 -12.36 9.81
C THR A 51 3.75 -13.80 9.26
N SER A 52 4.17 -14.02 8.02
CA SER A 52 4.26 -15.34 7.38
C SER A 52 5.26 -16.29 8.06
N THR A 53 6.07 -15.83 9.02
CA THR A 53 7.07 -16.68 9.70
C THR A 53 6.49 -17.87 10.45
N LEU A 54 5.23 -17.79 10.88
CA LEU A 54 4.53 -18.88 11.58
C LEU A 54 3.42 -19.52 10.73
N GLU A 55 3.39 -19.21 9.43
CA GLU A 55 2.42 -19.77 8.49
C GLU A 55 2.72 -21.24 8.18
N LEU A 56 4.00 -21.57 8.04
CA LEU A 56 4.49 -22.87 7.59
C LEU A 56 4.92 -23.78 8.74
N GLY A 57 4.26 -24.93 8.84
CA GLY A 57 4.77 -26.22 9.32
C GLY A 57 5.26 -26.39 10.77
N ILE A 58 5.53 -25.32 11.50
CA ILE A 58 6.10 -25.42 12.86
C ILE A 58 5.01 -25.67 13.91
N ASP A 59 5.24 -26.66 14.77
CA ASP A 59 4.43 -26.94 15.95
C ASP A 59 4.75 -25.93 17.06
N ILE A 60 4.06 -24.80 17.02
CA ILE A 60 4.12 -23.72 18.02
C ILE A 60 3.27 -23.99 19.27
N GLY A 61 2.75 -25.21 19.45
CA GLY A 61 1.90 -25.59 20.57
C GLY A 61 0.40 -25.43 20.30
N SER A 62 -0.40 -25.42 21.35
CA SER A 62 -1.86 -25.45 21.26
C SER A 62 -2.46 -24.06 21.00
N VAL A 63 -2.76 -23.75 19.75
CA VAL A 63 -3.47 -22.51 19.36
C VAL A 63 -4.97 -22.77 19.29
N ASP A 64 -5.77 -22.07 20.10
CA ASP A 64 -7.22 -22.25 20.09
C ASP A 64 -7.93 -21.46 18.98
N LYS A 65 -7.34 -20.35 18.53
CA LYS A 65 -7.94 -19.47 17.52
C LYS A 65 -6.89 -18.63 16.80
N VAL A 66 -7.07 -18.45 15.50
CA VAL A 66 -6.26 -17.56 14.67
C VAL A 66 -7.07 -16.31 14.32
N VAL A 67 -6.45 -15.15 14.44
CA VAL A 67 -7.01 -13.86 14.02
C VAL A 67 -6.18 -13.31 12.88
N GLN A 68 -6.76 -13.30 11.68
CA GLN A 68 -6.19 -12.67 10.50
C GLN A 68 -6.65 -11.20 10.49
N TYR A 69 -5.72 -10.27 10.41
CA TYR A 69 -6.01 -8.84 10.30
C TYR A 69 -5.79 -8.41 8.85
N ASN A 70 -6.74 -7.66 8.31
CA ASN A 70 -6.94 -7.40 6.89
C ASN A 70 -7.22 -8.67 6.09
N SER A 71 -7.58 -8.48 4.82
CA SER A 71 -7.74 -9.60 3.89
C SER A 71 -6.50 -10.50 3.88
N PRO A 72 -6.66 -11.84 3.80
CA PRO A 72 -5.54 -12.75 3.61
C PRO A 72 -4.83 -12.60 2.25
N ARG A 73 -5.42 -11.86 1.29
CA ARG A 73 -4.98 -11.69 -0.11
C ARG A 73 -4.93 -12.96 -0.97
N GLN A 74 -4.64 -14.12 -0.36
CA GLN A 74 -4.55 -15.44 -1.00
C GLN A 74 -5.25 -16.51 -0.18
N VAL A 75 -5.79 -17.52 -0.85
CA VAL A 75 -6.57 -18.59 -0.22
C VAL A 75 -5.65 -19.57 0.49
N THR A 76 -4.49 -19.90 -0.10
CA THR A 76 -3.51 -20.79 0.54
C THR A 76 -3.01 -20.20 1.86
N SER A 77 -2.69 -18.91 1.88
CA SER A 77 -2.28 -18.24 3.12
C SER A 77 -3.37 -18.24 4.19
N LEU A 78 -4.63 -18.06 3.81
CA LEU A 78 -5.75 -18.18 4.76
C LEU A 78 -5.79 -19.58 5.40
N ILE A 79 -5.73 -20.63 4.57
CA ILE A 79 -5.81 -22.02 5.02
C ILE A 79 -4.60 -22.38 5.91
N GLN A 80 -3.39 -22.03 5.48
CA GLN A 80 -2.16 -22.32 6.24
C GLN A 80 -2.17 -21.62 7.61
N ARG A 81 -2.58 -20.36 7.66
CA ARG A 81 -2.67 -19.58 8.90
C ARG A 81 -3.75 -20.12 9.82
N VAL A 82 -4.98 -20.29 9.33
CA VAL A 82 -6.10 -20.80 10.13
C VAL A 82 -5.84 -22.22 10.59
N GLY A 83 -5.18 -23.04 9.77
CA GLY A 83 -4.76 -24.40 10.10
C GLY A 83 -3.79 -24.50 11.28
N ARG A 84 -3.20 -23.39 11.75
CA ARG A 84 -2.44 -23.36 13.02
C ARG A 84 -3.36 -23.52 14.24
N SER A 85 -4.62 -23.11 14.13
CA SER A 85 -5.61 -23.30 15.19
C SER A 85 -6.06 -24.75 15.23
N GLY A 86 -6.10 -25.34 16.43
CA GLY A 86 -6.57 -26.71 16.64
C GLY A 86 -5.80 -27.72 15.80
N HIS A 87 -4.47 -27.60 15.73
CA HIS A 87 -3.58 -28.38 14.86
C HIS A 87 -3.43 -29.85 15.34
N THR A 88 -4.56 -30.55 15.50
CA THR A 88 -4.67 -31.97 15.84
C THR A 88 -5.80 -32.60 15.02
N LEU A 89 -5.76 -33.92 14.81
CA LEU A 89 -6.73 -34.64 13.97
C LEU A 89 -8.18 -34.55 14.47
N ASP A 90 -8.37 -34.28 15.76
CA ASP A 90 -9.66 -34.30 16.47
C ASP A 90 -10.25 -32.91 16.71
N ARG A 91 -9.59 -31.84 16.24
CA ARG A 91 -10.03 -30.45 16.47
C ARG A 91 -10.34 -29.72 15.17
N THR A 92 -11.34 -28.84 15.23
CA THR A 92 -11.68 -27.94 14.14
C THR A 92 -10.84 -26.67 14.24
N SER A 93 -10.16 -26.30 13.16
CA SER A 93 -9.46 -25.02 13.05
C SER A 93 -10.43 -23.84 13.09
N ARG A 94 -10.14 -22.85 13.94
CA ARG A 94 -10.98 -21.66 14.13
C ARG A 94 -10.22 -20.41 13.71
N GLY A 95 -10.73 -19.75 12.67
CA GLY A 95 -10.23 -18.47 12.16
C GLY A 95 -11.24 -17.34 12.36
N LEU A 96 -10.74 -16.13 12.55
CA LEU A 96 -11.52 -14.88 12.45
C LEU A 96 -10.73 -13.91 11.56
N VAL A 97 -11.40 -13.28 10.61
CA VAL A 97 -10.80 -12.18 9.82
C VAL A 97 -11.34 -10.85 10.34
N LEU A 98 -10.43 -9.91 10.61
CA LEU A 98 -10.73 -8.52 10.96
C LEU A 98 -10.47 -7.65 9.74
N ALA A 99 -11.54 -7.37 8.98
CA ALA A 99 -11.49 -6.46 7.84
C ALA A 99 -11.55 -5.00 8.30
N VAL A 100 -10.75 -4.14 7.67
CA VAL A 100 -10.65 -2.71 8.02
C VAL A 100 -11.31 -1.78 6.99
N SER A 101 -11.71 -2.32 5.83
CA SER A 101 -12.42 -1.63 4.76
C SER A 101 -13.46 -2.55 4.11
N SER A 102 -14.34 -2.00 3.27
CA SER A 102 -15.31 -2.77 2.50
C SER A 102 -14.63 -3.72 1.51
N ASP A 103 -13.59 -3.25 0.79
CA ASP A 103 -12.80 -4.09 -0.11
C ASP A 103 -12.10 -5.23 0.65
N ASP A 104 -11.55 -4.97 1.84
CA ASP A 104 -10.98 -6.03 2.68
C ASP A 104 -12.05 -7.04 3.12
N ALA A 105 -13.26 -6.58 3.45
CA ALA A 105 -14.34 -7.45 3.92
C ALA A 105 -14.86 -8.36 2.81
N ILE A 106 -15.11 -7.81 1.61
CA ILE A 106 -15.58 -8.58 0.47
C ILE A 106 -14.50 -9.54 -0.07
N GLU A 107 -13.23 -9.13 -0.07
CA GLU A 107 -12.10 -10.00 -0.43
C GLU A 107 -11.92 -11.14 0.58
N SER A 108 -12.09 -10.85 1.88
CA SER A 108 -12.06 -11.87 2.92
C SER A 108 -13.20 -12.86 2.78
N LEU A 109 -14.40 -12.40 2.44
CA LEU A 109 -15.55 -13.26 2.15
C LEU A 109 -15.28 -14.16 0.94
N ALA A 110 -14.72 -13.58 -0.13
CA ALA A 110 -14.33 -14.33 -1.32
C ALA A 110 -13.29 -15.39 -0.99
N ALA A 111 -12.28 -15.07 -0.18
CA ALA A 111 -11.22 -16.01 0.22
C ALA A 111 -11.75 -17.13 1.12
N VAL A 112 -12.66 -16.82 2.05
CA VAL A 112 -13.33 -17.82 2.90
C VAL A 112 -14.23 -18.74 2.07
N GLY A 113 -14.95 -18.19 1.08
CA GLY A 113 -15.73 -18.96 0.13
C GLY A 113 -14.85 -19.91 -0.69
N ALA A 114 -13.80 -19.39 -1.30
CA ALA A 114 -12.83 -20.16 -2.08
C ALA A 114 -12.16 -21.27 -1.25
N ALA A 115 -11.79 -20.98 0.01
CA ALA A 115 -11.24 -21.98 0.92
C ALA A 115 -12.21 -23.13 1.21
N LYS A 116 -13.51 -22.83 1.35
CA LYS A 116 -14.55 -23.86 1.52
C LYS A 116 -14.76 -24.70 0.25
N ASP A 117 -14.65 -24.05 -0.90
CA ASP A 117 -14.77 -24.68 -2.22
C ASP A 117 -13.50 -25.44 -2.64
N GLN A 118 -12.42 -25.38 -1.83
CA GLN A 118 -11.09 -25.89 -2.17
C GLN A 118 -10.51 -25.27 -3.47
N ASP A 119 -10.93 -24.06 -3.79
CA ASP A 119 -10.45 -23.28 -4.93
C ASP A 119 -9.23 -22.46 -4.52
N LEU A 120 -8.04 -23.00 -4.78
CA LEU A 120 -6.77 -22.38 -4.46
C LEU A 120 -6.20 -21.66 -5.68
N GLU A 121 -5.45 -20.59 -5.44
CA GLU A 121 -4.68 -19.95 -6.51
C GLU A 121 -3.68 -20.92 -7.18
N PRO A 122 -3.44 -20.77 -8.49
CA PRO A 122 -2.50 -21.63 -9.22
C PRO A 122 -1.06 -21.42 -8.74
N LEU A 123 -0.29 -22.51 -8.72
CA LEU A 123 1.15 -22.47 -8.45
C LEU A 123 1.91 -22.03 -9.71
N HIS A 124 2.66 -20.93 -9.60
CA HIS A 124 3.53 -20.43 -10.66
C HIS A 124 4.90 -21.10 -10.55
N ILE A 125 5.12 -22.15 -11.33
CA ILE A 125 6.39 -22.87 -11.35
C ILE A 125 7.37 -22.13 -12.27
N HIS A 126 8.56 -21.80 -11.76
CA HIS A 126 9.67 -21.29 -12.56
C HIS A 126 10.22 -22.42 -13.45
N ARG A 127 9.66 -22.57 -14.65
CA ARG A 127 10.17 -23.48 -15.69
C ARG A 127 11.35 -22.85 -16.41
N LEU A 128 12.38 -23.65 -16.70
CA LEU A 128 13.57 -23.25 -17.45
C LEU A 128 14.27 -21.99 -16.93
N ALA A 129 14.32 -21.79 -15.61
CA ALA A 129 15.06 -20.68 -15.01
C ALA A 129 16.56 -20.83 -15.32
N LEU A 130 17.10 -19.92 -16.13
CA LEU A 130 18.44 -20.07 -16.73
C LEU A 130 19.58 -19.81 -15.76
N ASP A 131 19.36 -18.98 -14.76
CA ASP A 131 20.32 -18.71 -13.69
C ASP A 131 20.46 -19.89 -12.73
N VAL A 132 19.34 -20.54 -12.38
CA VAL A 132 19.35 -21.79 -11.62
C VAL A 132 19.98 -22.90 -12.47
N LEU A 133 19.70 -22.95 -13.77
CA LEU A 133 20.36 -23.87 -14.69
C LEU A 133 21.89 -23.67 -14.69
N ALA A 134 22.35 -22.42 -14.77
CA ALA A 134 23.76 -22.07 -14.69
C ALA A 134 24.43 -22.59 -13.41
N HIS A 135 23.76 -22.39 -12.27
CA HIS A 135 24.23 -22.91 -10.99
C HIS A 135 24.29 -24.46 -10.99
N GLN A 136 23.26 -25.13 -11.51
CA GLN A 136 23.21 -26.59 -11.54
C GLN A 136 24.20 -27.24 -12.51
N ILE A 137 24.55 -26.59 -13.63
CA ILE A 137 25.62 -27.05 -14.53
C ILE A 137 26.96 -27.13 -13.78
N ALA A 138 27.30 -26.07 -13.03
CA ALA A 138 28.50 -26.07 -12.20
C ALA A 138 28.41 -27.11 -11.07
N GLY A 139 27.24 -27.23 -10.42
CA GLY A 139 26.98 -28.19 -9.35
C GLY A 139 27.17 -29.65 -9.76
N CYS A 140 26.55 -30.06 -10.88
CA CYS A 140 26.66 -31.42 -11.39
C CYS A 140 28.12 -31.78 -11.73
N ALA A 141 28.88 -30.83 -12.31
CA ALA A 141 30.29 -31.04 -12.59
C ALA A 141 31.13 -31.13 -11.29
N LEU A 142 30.81 -30.37 -10.25
CA LEU A 142 31.47 -30.43 -8.93
C LEU A 142 31.21 -31.75 -8.21
N ASP A 143 29.99 -32.27 -8.29
CA ASP A 143 29.60 -33.56 -7.70
C ASP A 143 30.47 -34.71 -8.24
N GLN A 144 30.86 -34.64 -9.52
CA GLN A 144 31.78 -35.58 -10.16
C GLN A 144 33.27 -35.18 -10.04
N GLY A 145 33.67 -34.50 -8.96
CA GLY A 145 35.08 -34.12 -8.74
C GLY A 145 35.55 -32.88 -9.51
N GLY A 146 34.62 -32.11 -10.09
CA GLY A 146 34.89 -30.85 -10.80
C GLY A 146 35.03 -30.99 -12.31
N THR A 147 34.84 -32.17 -12.90
CA THR A 147 34.82 -32.36 -14.36
C THR A 147 33.90 -33.51 -14.77
N ALA A 148 32.80 -33.21 -15.47
CA ALA A 148 31.79 -34.19 -15.88
C ALA A 148 31.51 -34.16 -17.40
N PRO A 149 31.07 -35.27 -18.01
CA PRO A 149 30.55 -35.27 -19.38
C PRO A 149 29.32 -34.35 -19.50
N TRP A 150 29.24 -33.58 -20.58
CA TRP A 150 28.10 -32.68 -20.83
C TRP A 150 26.77 -33.43 -20.91
N SER A 151 26.75 -34.59 -21.56
CA SER A 151 25.57 -35.45 -21.69
C SER A 151 25.04 -35.93 -20.33
N GLU A 152 25.92 -36.27 -19.39
CA GLU A 152 25.53 -36.70 -18.04
C GLU A 152 24.94 -35.54 -17.22
N ILE A 153 25.55 -34.35 -17.30
CA ILE A 153 25.02 -33.13 -16.67
C ILE A 153 23.59 -32.88 -17.17
N LEU A 154 23.38 -32.86 -18.50
CA LEU A 154 22.06 -32.62 -19.07
C LEU A 154 21.05 -33.71 -18.69
N SER A 155 21.47 -34.98 -18.71
CA SER A 155 20.60 -36.10 -18.34
C SER A 155 20.09 -35.95 -16.89
N THR A 156 20.96 -35.53 -15.98
CA THR A 156 20.65 -35.31 -14.56
C THR A 156 19.68 -34.14 -14.41
N ILE A 157 19.99 -33.00 -15.03
CA ILE A 157 19.16 -31.78 -14.94
C ILE A 157 17.75 -32.03 -15.49
N ARG A 158 17.62 -32.75 -16.62
CA ARG A 158 16.32 -33.07 -17.25
C ARG A 158 15.44 -34.02 -16.43
N THR A 159 15.95 -34.65 -15.37
CA THR A 159 15.11 -35.41 -14.44
C THR A 159 14.18 -34.53 -13.61
N ALA A 160 14.54 -33.25 -13.41
CA ALA A 160 13.71 -32.29 -12.70
C ALA A 160 12.56 -31.77 -13.59
N ASP A 161 11.34 -31.66 -13.02
CA ASP A 161 10.15 -31.22 -13.77
C ASP A 161 10.34 -29.87 -14.48
N SER A 162 10.98 -28.91 -13.79
CA SER A 162 11.25 -27.57 -14.31
C SER A 162 12.16 -27.54 -15.54
N TYR A 163 12.90 -28.62 -15.81
CA TYR A 163 13.88 -28.71 -16.90
C TYR A 163 13.64 -29.89 -17.85
N ARG A 164 12.49 -30.57 -17.76
CA ARG A 164 12.16 -31.70 -18.63
C ARG A 164 12.16 -31.33 -20.12
N GLU A 165 11.78 -30.10 -20.43
CA GLU A 165 11.72 -29.53 -21.78
C GLU A 165 13.00 -28.79 -22.20
N LEU A 166 14.06 -28.83 -21.38
CA LEU A 166 15.30 -28.13 -21.67
C LEU A 166 15.95 -28.67 -22.95
N ASP A 167 16.00 -27.85 -23.99
CA ASP A 167 16.70 -28.19 -25.22
C ASP A 167 18.22 -28.01 -25.09
N GLU A 168 18.96 -28.75 -25.93
CA GLU A 168 20.42 -28.73 -25.89
C GLU A 168 21.03 -27.40 -26.37
N PRO A 169 20.51 -26.72 -27.42
CA PRO A 169 20.98 -25.39 -27.81
C PRO A 169 20.87 -24.33 -26.70
N GLN A 170 19.77 -24.29 -25.96
CA GLN A 170 19.55 -23.37 -24.84
C GLN A 170 20.51 -23.66 -23.70
N ALA A 171 20.69 -24.94 -23.34
CA ALA A 171 21.66 -25.32 -22.33
C ALA A 171 23.11 -24.99 -22.77
N GLY A 172 23.42 -25.19 -24.06
CA GLY A 172 24.70 -24.83 -24.67
C GLY A 172 24.97 -23.33 -24.59
N ARG A 173 23.99 -22.47 -24.89
CA ARG A 173 24.12 -21.01 -24.74
C ARG A 173 24.44 -20.59 -23.31
N VAL A 174 23.82 -21.24 -22.32
CA VAL A 174 24.11 -20.98 -20.91
C VAL A 174 25.54 -21.44 -20.54
N ALA A 175 25.97 -22.62 -21.00
CA ALA A 175 27.32 -23.12 -20.77
C ALA A 175 28.40 -22.25 -21.44
N GLU A 176 28.14 -21.77 -22.65
CA GLU A 176 29.01 -20.83 -23.35
C GLU A 176 29.13 -19.51 -22.57
N PHE A 177 28.01 -18.97 -22.09
CA PHE A 177 28.00 -17.78 -21.26
C PHE A 177 28.80 -17.97 -19.95
N LEU A 178 28.63 -19.10 -19.27
CA LEU A 178 29.43 -19.44 -18.08
C LEU A 178 30.93 -19.58 -18.38
N SER A 179 31.27 -20.04 -19.59
CA SER A 179 32.65 -20.12 -20.06
C SER A 179 33.24 -18.73 -20.27
N HIS A 180 32.48 -17.80 -20.86
CA HIS A 180 32.86 -16.39 -20.99
C HIS A 180 33.06 -15.69 -19.64
N LEU A 181 32.23 -16.03 -18.64
CA LEU A 181 32.42 -15.56 -17.26
C LEU A 181 33.61 -16.22 -16.56
N GLY A 182 34.22 -17.26 -17.15
CA GLY A 182 35.31 -18.03 -16.56
C GLY A 182 34.88 -18.90 -15.39
N ILE A 183 33.59 -19.22 -15.26
CA ILE A 183 33.02 -20.10 -14.23
C ILE A 183 33.34 -21.55 -14.58
N ILE A 184 33.16 -21.91 -15.84
CA ILE A 184 33.49 -23.23 -16.37
C ILE A 184 34.47 -23.12 -17.55
N ARG A 185 35.02 -24.26 -17.97
CA ARG A 185 35.71 -24.46 -19.25
C ARG A 185 35.09 -25.66 -19.94
N GLN A 186 34.83 -25.52 -21.23
CA GLN A 186 34.39 -26.62 -22.07
C GLN A 186 35.61 -27.29 -22.71
N GLU A 187 35.83 -28.56 -22.38
CA GLU A 187 36.95 -29.39 -22.85
C GLU A 187 36.36 -30.56 -23.66
N ALA A 188 36.21 -30.36 -24.98
CA ALA A 188 35.47 -31.28 -25.85
C ALA A 188 34.05 -31.54 -25.32
N GLU A 189 33.70 -32.80 -25.07
CA GLU A 189 32.39 -33.23 -24.54
C GLU A 189 32.27 -33.15 -23.01
N ARG A 190 33.17 -32.39 -22.34
CA ARG A 190 33.22 -32.30 -20.88
C ARG A 190 33.18 -30.85 -20.41
N ILE A 191 32.57 -30.66 -19.24
CA ILE A 191 32.57 -29.39 -18.52
C ILE A 191 33.49 -29.50 -17.31
N ARG A 192 34.45 -28.60 -17.21
CA ARG A 192 35.36 -28.46 -16.06
C ARG A 192 35.05 -27.17 -15.30
N VAL A 193 34.87 -27.27 -13.99
CA VAL A 193 34.66 -26.09 -13.13
C VAL A 193 36.00 -25.45 -12.77
N THR A 194 36.10 -24.13 -12.95
CA THR A 194 37.33 -23.39 -12.63
C THR A 194 37.42 -23.07 -11.12
N PRO A 195 38.57 -22.60 -10.61
CA PRO A 195 38.64 -22.08 -9.24
C PRO A 195 37.66 -20.93 -8.96
N LYS A 196 37.40 -20.08 -9.97
CA LYS A 196 36.36 -19.04 -9.90
C LYS A 196 34.97 -19.67 -9.84
N GLY A 197 34.71 -20.70 -10.63
CA GLY A 197 33.44 -21.42 -10.62
C GLY A 197 33.13 -22.13 -9.29
N ARG A 198 34.16 -22.68 -8.63
CA ARG A 198 34.01 -23.22 -7.27
C ARG A 198 33.55 -22.16 -6.27
N ARG A 199 34.16 -20.97 -6.32
CA ARG A 199 33.77 -19.85 -5.46
C ARG A 199 32.35 -19.39 -5.78
N TYR A 200 32.05 -19.21 -7.07
CA TYR A 200 30.71 -18.87 -7.56
C TYR A 200 29.64 -19.80 -6.99
N TYR A 201 29.84 -21.11 -7.05
CA TYR A 201 28.88 -22.10 -6.54
C TYR A 201 28.58 -21.91 -5.04
N PHE A 202 29.61 -21.79 -4.20
CA PHE A 202 29.40 -21.65 -2.75
C PHE A 202 28.93 -20.26 -2.31
N GLU A 203 29.21 -19.21 -3.09
CA GLU A 203 28.70 -17.86 -2.84
C GLU A 203 27.25 -17.65 -3.33
N ASN A 204 26.74 -18.52 -4.20
CA ASN A 204 25.42 -18.38 -4.84
C ASN A 204 24.45 -19.54 -4.55
N LEU A 205 24.48 -20.08 -3.32
CA LEU A 205 23.60 -21.17 -2.91
C LEU A 205 22.11 -20.77 -2.78
N SER A 206 21.82 -19.49 -2.58
CA SER A 206 20.46 -18.97 -2.40
C SER A 206 19.94 -18.31 -3.67
N THR A 207 18.69 -18.56 -4.01
CA THR A 207 17.96 -17.90 -5.11
C THR A 207 17.26 -16.60 -4.68
N ILE A 208 17.19 -16.33 -3.36
CA ILE A 208 16.65 -15.10 -2.77
C ILE A 208 17.58 -13.93 -3.11
N ARG A 209 17.01 -12.78 -3.47
CA ARG A 209 17.78 -11.59 -3.90
C ARG A 209 18.34 -10.82 -2.71
N ASP A 210 19.49 -10.19 -2.90
CA ASP A 210 20.07 -9.26 -1.92
C ASP A 210 19.54 -7.84 -2.19
N GLU A 211 18.65 -7.35 -1.34
CA GLU A 211 18.02 -6.04 -1.53
C GLU A 211 18.79 -4.88 -0.88
N ARG A 212 18.81 -3.75 -1.59
CA ARG A 212 19.17 -2.46 -1.01
C ARG A 212 18.10 -1.99 -0.02
N ARG A 213 18.55 -1.41 1.09
CA ARG A 213 17.70 -0.76 2.09
C ARG A 213 17.65 0.75 1.86
N TYR A 214 16.44 1.31 1.77
CA TYR A 214 16.20 2.74 1.55
C TYR A 214 15.75 3.40 2.84
N PRO A 215 16.57 4.26 3.49
CA PRO A 215 16.18 4.94 4.72
C PRO A 215 15.05 5.94 4.46
N VAL A 216 14.06 5.96 5.36
CA VAL A 216 12.91 6.87 5.30
C VAL A 216 13.09 8.00 6.32
N MET A 217 13.07 9.24 5.85
CA MET A 217 13.31 10.46 6.62
C MET A 217 12.05 11.31 6.70
N ASP A 218 11.59 11.58 7.92
CA ASP A 218 10.47 12.51 8.14
C ASP A 218 10.95 13.96 8.00
N LEU A 219 10.36 14.69 7.05
CA LEU A 219 10.69 16.10 6.80
C LEU A 219 10.27 17.04 7.94
N THR A 220 9.28 16.64 8.74
CA THR A 220 8.77 17.47 9.84
C THR A 220 9.66 17.41 11.07
N THR A 221 10.24 16.24 11.36
CA THR A 221 11.10 16.01 12.54
C THR A 221 12.57 15.84 12.21
N GLN A 222 12.93 15.70 10.94
CA GLN A 222 14.27 15.35 10.44
C GLN A 222 14.82 14.05 11.06
N ARG A 223 13.94 13.12 11.42
CA ARG A 223 14.32 11.82 12.00
C ARG A 223 14.08 10.69 11.01
N GLN A 224 14.95 9.70 11.05
CA GLN A 224 14.71 8.46 10.31
C GLN A 224 13.56 7.68 10.98
N VAL A 225 12.50 7.46 10.23
CA VAL A 225 11.28 6.79 10.70
C VAL A 225 11.19 5.33 10.30
N GLY A 226 11.96 4.90 9.30
CA GLY A 226 12.11 3.50 8.96
C GLY A 226 12.99 3.24 7.74
N ILE A 227 12.75 2.11 7.10
CA ILE A 227 13.51 1.62 5.94
C ILE A 227 12.52 0.92 5.01
N LEU A 228 12.68 1.09 3.70
CA LEU A 228 11.95 0.42 2.63
C LEU A 228 12.85 -0.57 1.86
N GLY A 229 12.25 -1.62 1.33
CA GLY A 229 12.90 -2.63 0.48
C GLY A 229 13.05 -2.16 -0.96
N GLU A 230 13.97 -2.79 -1.69
CA GLU A 230 14.30 -2.41 -3.07
C GLU A 230 13.16 -2.71 -4.04
N GLU A 231 12.49 -3.86 -3.87
CA GLU A 231 11.33 -4.26 -4.68
C GLU A 231 10.22 -3.20 -4.60
N PHE A 232 9.80 -2.81 -3.39
CA PHE A 232 8.81 -1.77 -3.18
C PHE A 232 9.25 -0.44 -3.82
N MET A 233 10.51 -0.08 -3.64
CA MET A 233 11.03 1.21 -4.14
C MET A 233 11.03 1.31 -5.66
N ILE A 234 11.28 0.20 -6.36
CA ILE A 234 11.33 0.20 -7.82
C ILE A 234 9.93 0.02 -8.39
N ILE A 235 9.18 -0.95 -7.88
CA ILE A 235 7.92 -1.38 -8.47
C ILE A 235 6.77 -0.44 -8.08
N GLN A 236 6.66 -0.04 -6.81
CA GLN A 236 5.47 0.63 -6.29
C GLN A 236 5.70 2.08 -5.84
N ALA A 237 6.90 2.42 -5.35
CA ALA A 237 7.13 3.73 -4.75
C ALA A 237 7.09 4.84 -5.81
N ARG A 238 6.24 5.83 -5.56
CA ARG A 238 6.08 7.05 -6.35
C ARG A 238 5.87 8.22 -5.40
N GLU A 239 6.21 9.44 -5.84
CA GLU A 239 5.84 10.65 -5.10
C GLU A 239 4.31 10.72 -4.96
N GLY A 240 3.82 11.15 -3.79
CA GLY A 240 2.40 11.13 -3.43
C GLY A 240 1.91 9.85 -2.76
N LEU A 241 2.61 8.72 -2.88
CA LEU A 241 2.15 7.43 -2.33
C LEU A 241 2.01 7.46 -0.81
N HIS A 242 0.85 7.02 -0.31
CA HIS A 242 0.64 6.73 1.10
C HIS A 242 1.07 5.31 1.47
N PHE A 243 1.93 5.17 2.48
CA PHE A 243 2.41 3.87 2.95
C PHE A 243 2.59 3.81 4.47
N ILE A 244 2.56 2.61 5.05
CA ILE A 244 2.67 2.40 6.49
C ILE A 244 4.08 1.92 6.86
N VAL A 245 4.77 2.70 7.69
CA VAL A 245 6.05 2.30 8.30
C VAL A 245 6.01 2.54 9.81
N ARG A 246 6.46 1.52 10.56
CA ARG A 246 6.32 1.42 12.03
C ARG A 246 4.90 1.72 12.51
N GLY A 247 3.91 1.28 11.73
CA GLY A 247 2.50 1.42 12.07
C GLY A 247 1.92 2.82 12.00
N ARG A 248 2.64 3.76 11.38
CA ARG A 248 2.12 5.09 11.08
C ARG A 248 2.06 5.25 9.57
N PRO A 249 0.99 5.85 9.03
CA PRO A 249 0.92 6.16 7.62
C PRO A 249 1.70 7.44 7.30
N TRP A 250 2.46 7.38 6.21
CA TRP A 250 3.34 8.42 5.70
C TRP A 250 3.06 8.65 4.21
N LYS A 251 3.18 9.88 3.74
CA LYS A 251 3.16 10.24 2.32
C LYS A 251 4.58 10.43 1.82
N ILE A 252 4.93 9.82 0.69
CA ILE A 252 6.20 10.09 -0.01
C ILE A 252 6.11 11.50 -0.62
N GLU A 253 6.95 12.42 -0.14
CA GLU A 253 7.06 13.76 -0.75
C GLU A 253 8.11 13.77 -1.86
N LYS A 254 9.22 13.06 -1.64
CA LYS A 254 10.34 13.05 -2.58
C LYS A 254 11.22 11.83 -2.40
N ILE A 255 11.71 11.28 -3.49
CA ILE A 255 12.75 10.24 -3.49
C ILE A 255 14.08 10.88 -3.90
N GLY A 256 15.03 10.90 -2.96
CA GLY A 256 16.37 11.45 -3.17
C GLY A 256 17.22 10.57 -4.08
N ARG A 257 18.09 11.19 -4.88
CA ARG A 257 19.06 10.47 -5.75
C ARG A 257 20.10 9.66 -4.95
N ASP A 258 20.28 10.00 -3.68
CA ASP A 258 21.10 9.28 -2.71
C ASP A 258 20.43 8.01 -2.16
N GLY A 259 19.16 7.77 -2.48
CA GLY A 259 18.37 6.66 -1.97
C GLY A 259 17.68 6.95 -0.64
N MET A 260 17.62 8.22 -0.21
CA MET A 260 16.84 8.65 0.94
C MET A 260 15.40 8.97 0.52
N VAL A 261 14.42 8.44 1.24
CA VAL A 261 12.99 8.67 0.97
C VAL A 261 12.46 9.70 1.96
N TYR A 262 12.04 10.86 1.47
CA TYR A 262 11.54 11.95 2.30
C TYR A 262 10.03 11.90 2.40
N VAL A 263 9.50 11.97 3.63
CA VAL A 263 8.08 11.75 3.92
C VAL A 263 7.48 12.77 4.87
N THR A 264 6.15 12.87 4.85
CA THR A 264 5.34 13.61 5.83
C THR A 264 4.28 12.69 6.46
N PRO A 265 3.88 12.92 7.72
CA PRO A 265 2.84 12.11 8.36
C PRO A 265 1.46 12.39 7.75
N VAL A 266 0.68 11.33 7.49
CA VAL A 266 -0.72 11.43 7.03
C VAL A 266 -1.66 10.67 7.95
N SER A 267 -2.97 10.73 7.71
CA SER A 267 -4.00 10.02 8.49
C SER A 267 -4.76 9.04 7.60
N ASP A 268 -4.04 8.08 7.02
CA ASP A 268 -4.61 7.07 6.12
C ASP A 268 -4.43 5.64 6.68
N PRO A 269 -5.44 5.06 7.36
CA PRO A 269 -5.36 3.67 7.83
C PRO A 269 -5.33 2.62 6.71
N ASN A 270 -5.65 2.99 5.47
CA ASN A 270 -5.68 2.08 4.31
C ASN A 270 -4.42 2.23 3.43
N ALA A 271 -3.44 2.99 3.92
CA ALA A 271 -2.17 3.21 3.23
C ALA A 271 -1.47 1.88 2.91
N MET A 272 -0.72 1.89 1.80
CA MET A 272 -0.01 0.71 1.30
C MET A 272 0.91 0.15 2.38
N ILE A 273 0.90 -1.16 2.56
CA ILE A 273 1.85 -1.79 3.46
C ILE A 273 3.03 -2.25 2.59
N PRO A 274 4.23 -1.65 2.75
CA PRO A 274 5.36 -2.01 1.92
C PRO A 274 5.77 -3.46 2.23
N GLY A 275 5.92 -4.25 1.18
CA GLY A 275 6.55 -5.57 1.26
C GLY A 275 8.07 -5.47 1.05
N TRP A 276 8.71 -6.61 1.27
CA TRP A 276 10.11 -6.92 0.96
C TRP A 276 10.10 -8.25 0.22
N ASP A 277 11.08 -8.55 -0.65
CA ASP A 277 11.15 -9.76 -1.51
C ASP A 277 10.18 -10.90 -1.14
N GLY A 278 9.09 -11.03 -1.89
CA GLY A 278 8.08 -12.09 -1.72
C GLY A 278 7.08 -11.94 -0.56
N GLU A 279 7.13 -10.84 0.20
CA GLU A 279 6.12 -10.48 1.22
C GLU A 279 4.90 -9.74 0.61
N MET A 280 5.00 -9.27 -0.64
CA MET A 280 3.85 -8.72 -1.37
C MET A 280 3.00 -9.86 -1.91
N LEU A 281 1.85 -10.11 -1.29
CA LEU A 281 0.87 -11.10 -1.75
C LEU A 281 -0.12 -10.40 -2.69
N PRO A 282 0.05 -10.51 -4.03
CA PRO A 282 -0.92 -9.96 -4.96
C PRO A 282 -2.25 -10.70 -4.80
N VAL A 283 -3.35 -9.98 -5.00
CA VAL A 283 -4.66 -10.62 -5.13
C VAL A 283 -4.71 -11.32 -6.49
N PRO A 284 -4.89 -12.65 -6.54
CA PRO A 284 -4.93 -13.39 -7.79
C PRO A 284 -6.24 -13.14 -8.54
N PHE A 285 -6.20 -13.27 -9.87
CA PHE A 285 -7.34 -13.06 -10.76
C PHE A 285 -8.60 -13.83 -10.32
N GLY A 286 -8.47 -15.11 -9.97
CA GLY A 286 -9.60 -15.93 -9.55
C GLY A 286 -10.30 -15.41 -8.29
N LEU A 287 -9.54 -14.89 -7.32
CA LEU A 287 -10.09 -14.31 -6.10
C LEU A 287 -10.79 -12.97 -6.40
N ALA A 288 -10.19 -12.11 -7.22
CA ALA A 288 -10.79 -10.85 -7.63
C ALA A 288 -12.11 -11.05 -8.41
N GLN A 289 -12.17 -12.06 -9.27
CA GLN A 289 -13.41 -12.46 -9.96
C GLN A 289 -14.49 -12.95 -8.98
N ARG A 290 -14.11 -13.64 -7.89
CA ARG A 290 -15.08 -13.98 -6.83
C ARG A 290 -15.62 -12.73 -6.12
N VAL A 291 -14.79 -11.72 -5.89
CA VAL A 291 -15.25 -10.42 -5.37
C VAL A 291 -16.26 -9.78 -6.33
N GLY A 292 -15.96 -9.74 -7.64
CA GLY A 292 -16.89 -9.25 -8.66
C GLY A 292 -18.25 -9.95 -8.63
N ARG A 293 -18.27 -11.28 -8.44
CA ARG A 293 -19.51 -12.06 -8.27
C ARG A 293 -20.28 -11.73 -7.00
N ILE A 294 -19.58 -11.48 -5.88
CA ILE A 294 -20.23 -11.05 -4.64
C ILE A 294 -20.87 -9.67 -4.83
N ARG A 295 -20.18 -8.72 -5.49
CA ARG A 295 -20.75 -7.40 -5.83
C ARG A 295 -22.03 -7.54 -6.66
N LYS A 296 -22.02 -8.44 -7.65
CA LYS A 296 -23.19 -8.78 -8.48
C LYS A 296 -24.34 -9.35 -7.66
N GLU A 297 -24.06 -10.21 -6.68
CA GLU A 297 -25.08 -10.77 -5.78
C GLU A 297 -25.73 -9.69 -4.90
N ILE A 298 -24.92 -8.76 -4.37
CA ILE A 298 -25.42 -7.63 -3.57
C ILE A 298 -26.32 -6.74 -4.43
N ASP A 299 -25.86 -6.37 -5.62
CA ASP A 299 -26.58 -5.50 -6.54
C ASP A 299 -27.93 -6.10 -6.95
N ALA A 300 -27.94 -7.37 -7.36
CA ALA A 300 -29.16 -8.09 -7.75
C ALA A 300 -30.20 -8.21 -6.62
N ARG A 301 -29.77 -8.21 -5.36
CA ARG A 301 -30.68 -8.18 -4.21
C ARG A 301 -31.19 -6.78 -3.91
N LEU A 302 -30.34 -5.77 -3.99
CA LEU A 302 -30.74 -4.36 -3.81
C LEU A 302 -31.75 -3.90 -4.87
N ASP A 303 -31.83 -4.57 -6.03
CA ASP A 303 -32.91 -4.37 -7.01
C ASP A 303 -34.29 -4.84 -6.53
N ARG A 304 -34.32 -5.87 -5.68
CA ARG A 304 -35.56 -6.58 -5.32
C ARG A 304 -36.03 -6.27 -3.90
N GLU A 305 -35.11 -5.89 -3.03
CA GLU A 305 -35.32 -5.77 -1.59
C GLU A 305 -34.80 -4.43 -1.06
N SER A 306 -35.33 -4.01 0.10
CA SER A 306 -34.82 -2.83 0.78
C SER A 306 -33.44 -3.09 1.42
N VAL A 307 -32.67 -2.02 1.65
CA VAL A 307 -31.36 -2.09 2.31
C VAL A 307 -31.40 -2.89 3.62
N PRO A 308 -32.34 -2.66 4.57
CA PRO A 308 -32.40 -3.44 5.81
C PRO A 308 -32.62 -4.94 5.60
N LYS A 309 -33.48 -5.33 4.65
CA LYS A 309 -33.75 -6.75 4.35
C LYS A 309 -32.52 -7.42 3.73
N THR A 310 -31.85 -6.70 2.83
CA THR A 310 -30.61 -7.17 2.20
C THR A 310 -29.51 -7.40 3.24
N ILE A 311 -29.38 -6.52 4.24
CA ILE A 311 -28.45 -6.69 5.37
C ILE A 311 -28.78 -7.95 6.18
N GLU A 312 -30.05 -8.13 6.55
CA GLU A 312 -30.49 -9.31 7.32
C GLU A 312 -30.28 -10.61 6.55
N HIS A 313 -30.42 -10.59 5.22
CA HIS A 313 -30.13 -11.73 4.38
C HIS A 313 -28.65 -12.11 4.48
N PHE A 314 -27.75 -11.17 4.17
CA PHE A 314 -26.32 -11.45 4.11
C PHE A 314 -25.69 -11.74 5.48
N GLU A 315 -26.24 -11.19 6.55
CA GLU A 315 -25.87 -11.56 7.94
C GLU A 315 -26.10 -13.07 8.20
N LYS A 316 -27.11 -13.68 7.57
CA LYS A 316 -27.40 -15.12 7.72
C LYS A 316 -26.66 -15.97 6.67
N ALA A 317 -26.52 -15.46 5.45
CA ALA A 317 -25.95 -16.21 4.34
C ALA A 317 -24.42 -16.30 4.39
N TRP A 318 -23.75 -15.28 4.91
CA TRP A 318 -22.29 -15.17 4.89
C TRP A 318 -21.68 -15.26 6.29
N PRO A 319 -20.40 -15.69 6.41
CA PRO A 319 -19.67 -15.71 7.67
C PRO A 319 -19.19 -14.28 8.05
N ILE A 320 -20.13 -13.34 8.20
CA ILE A 320 -19.89 -11.94 8.52
C ILE A 320 -20.77 -11.51 9.70
N ASN A 321 -20.34 -10.49 10.45
CA ASN A 321 -21.18 -9.88 11.47
C ASN A 321 -22.12 -8.81 10.87
N ARG A 322 -23.13 -8.41 11.63
CA ARG A 322 -24.10 -7.38 11.20
C ARG A 322 -23.43 -6.06 10.79
N THR A 323 -22.40 -5.62 11.49
CA THR A 323 -21.68 -4.38 11.17
C THR A 323 -21.01 -4.46 9.80
N GLY A 324 -20.36 -5.58 9.48
CA GLY A 324 -19.73 -5.81 8.19
C GLY A 324 -20.75 -5.91 7.06
N ALA A 325 -21.83 -6.68 7.26
CA ALA A 325 -22.92 -6.76 6.28
C ALA A 325 -23.55 -5.39 6.02
N LYS A 326 -23.83 -4.63 7.07
CA LYS A 326 -24.35 -3.26 6.99
C LYS A 326 -23.43 -2.37 6.13
N ARG A 327 -22.13 -2.31 6.45
CA ARG A 327 -21.16 -1.50 5.72
C ARG A 327 -21.10 -1.85 4.23
N LEU A 328 -21.00 -3.14 3.90
CA LEU A 328 -20.95 -3.61 2.52
C LEU A 328 -22.22 -3.22 1.75
N VAL A 329 -23.40 -3.52 2.30
CA VAL A 329 -24.68 -3.27 1.61
C VAL A 329 -24.95 -1.77 1.48
N GLU A 330 -24.66 -0.97 2.52
CA GLU A 330 -24.84 0.49 2.47
C GLU A 330 -23.90 1.16 1.46
N GLU A 331 -22.66 0.72 1.35
CA GLU A 331 -21.72 1.20 0.33
C GLU A 331 -22.25 0.92 -1.10
N HIS A 332 -22.72 -0.30 -1.37
CA HIS A 332 -23.31 -0.66 -2.66
C HIS A 332 -24.62 0.10 -2.94
N ALA A 333 -25.45 0.30 -1.91
CA ALA A 333 -26.66 1.10 -2.03
C ALA A 333 -26.35 2.58 -2.32
N ASN A 334 -25.31 3.13 -1.70
CA ASN A 334 -24.85 4.48 -1.97
C ASN A 334 -24.22 4.59 -3.37
N HIS A 335 -23.50 3.55 -3.82
CA HIS A 335 -22.99 3.49 -5.19
C HIS A 335 -24.12 3.55 -6.20
N ARG A 336 -25.19 2.77 -6.00
CA ARG A 336 -26.37 2.81 -6.89
C ARG A 336 -27.05 4.19 -6.93
N LYS A 337 -26.98 4.98 -5.84
CA LYS A 337 -27.54 6.34 -5.83
C LYS A 337 -26.81 7.30 -6.77
N SER A 338 -25.55 7.03 -7.12
CA SER A 338 -24.84 7.84 -8.12
C SER A 338 -25.32 7.57 -9.55
N GLY A 339 -26.16 6.54 -9.77
CA GLY A 339 -26.59 6.11 -11.09
C GLY A 339 -25.54 5.31 -11.87
N ALA A 340 -24.37 5.06 -11.28
CA ALA A 340 -23.35 4.21 -11.87
C ALA A 340 -23.74 2.73 -11.76
N PRO A 341 -23.52 1.91 -12.80
CA PRO A 341 -23.62 0.46 -12.67
C PRO A 341 -22.58 -0.07 -11.68
N VAL A 342 -22.87 -1.19 -11.02
CA VAL A 342 -21.91 -1.87 -10.15
C VAL A 342 -20.91 -2.65 -11.01
N PRO A 343 -19.59 -2.48 -10.82
CA PRO A 343 -18.58 -3.31 -11.47
C PRO A 343 -18.59 -4.74 -10.91
N THR A 344 -18.60 -5.74 -11.79
CA THR A 344 -18.74 -7.16 -11.45
C THR A 344 -17.54 -7.95 -11.97
N ASP A 345 -17.65 -9.28 -12.01
CA ASP A 345 -16.70 -10.18 -12.67
C ASP A 345 -16.73 -10.06 -14.20
N ASP A 346 -17.90 -9.72 -14.76
CA ASP A 346 -18.19 -9.63 -16.19
C ASP A 346 -18.55 -8.21 -16.67
N ARG A 347 -18.40 -7.19 -15.82
CA ARG A 347 -18.62 -5.79 -16.17
C ARG A 347 -17.48 -4.90 -15.70
N ILE A 348 -16.86 -4.21 -16.65
CA ILE A 348 -15.94 -3.11 -16.42
C ILE A 348 -16.72 -1.80 -16.45
N VAL A 349 -16.49 -0.96 -15.44
CA VAL A 349 -17.06 0.40 -15.40
C VAL A 349 -15.92 1.41 -15.55
N ILE A 350 -16.02 2.26 -16.56
CA ILE A 350 -15.10 3.38 -16.78
C ILE A 350 -15.74 4.62 -16.23
N GLU A 351 -15.20 5.12 -15.13
CA GLU A 351 -15.66 6.34 -14.49
C GLU A 351 -14.76 7.51 -14.85
N ALA A 352 -15.34 8.53 -15.47
CA ALA A 352 -14.70 9.80 -15.79
C ALA A 352 -15.11 10.85 -14.74
N PHE A 353 -14.13 11.39 -14.02
CA PHE A 353 -14.35 12.36 -12.94
C PHE A 353 -13.24 13.41 -12.91
N ASP A 354 -13.56 14.69 -13.07
CA ASP A 354 -12.56 15.77 -13.12
C ASP A 354 -11.45 15.42 -14.13
N ARG A 355 -10.17 15.41 -13.73
CA ARG A 355 -9.04 14.96 -14.55
C ARG A 355 -8.71 13.46 -14.39
N PHE A 356 -9.56 12.68 -13.75
CA PHE A 356 -9.32 11.27 -13.43
C PHE A 356 -10.16 10.35 -14.31
N LEU A 357 -9.51 9.32 -14.86
CA LEU A 357 -10.17 8.19 -15.51
C LEU A 357 -9.96 6.95 -14.65
N ILE A 358 -11.05 6.33 -14.20
CA ILE A 358 -11.03 5.22 -13.25
C ILE A 358 -11.62 3.99 -13.91
N VAL A 359 -10.80 2.97 -14.11
CA VAL A 359 -11.21 1.67 -14.65
C VAL A 359 -11.52 0.75 -13.48
N HIS A 360 -12.80 0.49 -13.22
CA HIS A 360 -13.23 -0.49 -12.23
C HIS A 360 -13.21 -1.89 -12.86
N ALA A 361 -12.24 -2.72 -12.48
CA ALA A 361 -11.98 -4.03 -13.06
C ALA A 361 -11.59 -5.06 -11.99
N SER A 362 -12.43 -6.07 -11.81
CA SER A 362 -12.25 -7.13 -10.79
C SER A 362 -11.28 -8.23 -11.27
N PHE A 363 -10.09 -7.86 -11.73
CA PHE A 363 -9.11 -8.79 -12.33
C PHE A 363 -7.89 -9.09 -11.46
N GLY A 364 -7.75 -8.47 -10.29
CA GLY A 364 -6.64 -8.70 -9.39
C GLY A 364 -5.40 -7.90 -9.77
N GLU A 365 -4.37 -7.98 -8.94
CA GLU A 365 -3.28 -7.00 -8.94
C GLU A 365 -2.39 -7.11 -10.18
N VAL A 366 -1.90 -8.30 -10.53
CA VAL A 366 -0.99 -8.51 -11.67
C VAL A 366 -1.67 -8.20 -13.02
N VAL A 367 -2.94 -8.62 -13.17
CA VAL A 367 -3.69 -8.39 -14.40
C VAL A 367 -4.04 -6.90 -14.57
N ASN A 368 -4.44 -6.23 -13.48
CA ASN A 368 -4.69 -4.78 -13.51
C ASN A 368 -3.41 -3.97 -13.72
N VAL A 369 -2.25 -4.41 -13.20
CA VAL A 369 -0.95 -3.80 -13.54
C VAL A 369 -0.69 -3.91 -15.03
N THR A 370 -0.83 -5.12 -15.61
CA THR A 370 -0.58 -5.35 -17.04
C THR A 370 -1.52 -4.55 -17.94
N LEU A 371 -2.82 -4.55 -17.63
CA LEU A 371 -3.80 -3.73 -18.34
C LEU A 371 -3.54 -2.23 -18.12
N GLY A 372 -3.07 -1.90 -16.92
CA GLY A 372 -2.63 -0.59 -16.47
C GLY A 372 -1.58 0.01 -17.38
N ASP A 373 -0.46 -0.70 -17.49
CA ASP A 373 0.69 -0.41 -18.35
C ASP A 373 0.27 -0.32 -19.82
N LEU A 374 -0.56 -1.25 -20.31
CA LEU A 374 -1.04 -1.24 -21.69
C LEU A 374 -1.81 0.04 -22.02
N ILE A 375 -2.75 0.43 -21.15
CA ILE A 375 -3.56 1.64 -21.36
C ILE A 375 -2.71 2.90 -21.16
N GLU A 376 -1.78 2.91 -20.21
CA GLU A 376 -0.82 4.00 -20.03
C GLU A 376 -0.05 4.23 -21.33
N GLU A 377 0.52 3.17 -21.92
CA GLU A 377 1.29 3.24 -23.16
C GLU A 377 0.46 3.86 -24.30
N LEU A 378 -0.81 3.48 -24.41
CA LEU A 378 -1.73 4.03 -25.41
C LEU A 378 -2.11 5.50 -25.14
N LEU A 379 -2.27 5.88 -23.87
CA LEU A 379 -2.55 7.26 -23.46
C LEU A 379 -1.31 8.16 -23.59
N ALA A 380 -0.11 7.63 -23.32
CA ALA A 380 1.16 8.34 -23.38
C ALA A 380 1.49 8.74 -24.83
N ARG A 381 1.20 7.87 -25.80
CA ARG A 381 1.29 8.18 -27.25
C ARG A 381 0.40 9.35 -27.67
N LYS A 382 -0.69 9.61 -26.92
CA LYS A 382 -1.60 10.74 -27.12
C LYS A 382 -1.27 11.94 -26.22
N HIS A 383 -0.22 11.84 -25.38
CA HIS A 383 0.14 12.83 -24.36
C HIS A 383 -1.00 13.16 -23.37
N LEU A 384 -1.86 12.18 -23.08
CA LEU A 384 -3.05 12.37 -22.25
C LEU A 384 -2.91 11.95 -20.79
N VAL A 385 -1.93 11.12 -20.46
CA VAL A 385 -1.70 10.63 -19.08
C VAL A 385 -0.49 11.31 -18.46
N ARG A 386 -0.61 11.66 -17.17
CA ARG A 386 0.49 12.16 -16.35
C ARG A 386 1.02 11.08 -15.42
N PHE A 387 0.11 10.43 -14.71
CA PHE A 387 0.40 9.36 -13.77
C PHE A 387 -0.71 8.33 -13.81
N TRP A 388 -0.40 7.11 -13.40
CA TRP A 388 -1.40 6.09 -13.16
C TRP A 388 -1.05 5.24 -11.94
N TRP A 389 -2.07 4.63 -11.35
CA TRP A 389 -1.98 3.76 -10.19
C TRP A 389 -2.98 2.63 -10.30
N THR A 390 -2.79 1.59 -9.50
CA THR A 390 -3.71 0.46 -9.48
C THR A 390 -3.86 -0.15 -8.09
N ASP A 391 -5.03 -0.74 -7.87
CA ASP A 391 -5.31 -1.70 -6.82
C ASP A 391 -5.92 -2.98 -7.46
N PRO A 392 -6.18 -4.05 -6.68
CA PRO A 392 -6.75 -5.30 -7.21
C PRO A 392 -8.09 -5.19 -7.96
N TYR A 393 -8.81 -4.08 -7.81
CA TYR A 393 -10.16 -3.86 -8.32
C TYR A 393 -10.26 -2.64 -9.24
N ARG A 394 -9.22 -1.80 -9.32
CA ARG A 394 -9.25 -0.50 -9.98
C ARG A 394 -7.93 -0.10 -10.62
N ILE A 395 -8.02 0.70 -11.67
CA ILE A 395 -6.89 1.40 -12.27
C ILE A 395 -7.27 2.88 -12.36
N LEU A 396 -6.42 3.76 -11.84
CA LEU A 396 -6.63 5.21 -11.79
C LEU A 396 -5.61 5.88 -12.71
N TYR A 397 -6.07 6.67 -13.67
CA TYR A 397 -5.25 7.52 -14.51
C TYR A 397 -5.51 8.99 -14.15
N GLU A 398 -4.46 9.75 -13.89
CA GLU A 398 -4.51 11.21 -13.84
C GLU A 398 -4.17 11.76 -15.23
N LEU A 399 -5.16 12.37 -15.86
CA LEU A 399 -5.06 12.93 -17.19
C LEU A 399 -4.51 14.35 -17.17
N VAL A 400 -3.97 14.78 -18.32
CA VAL A 400 -3.49 16.16 -18.54
C VAL A 400 -4.65 17.13 -18.85
N ALA A 401 -5.84 16.59 -19.16
CA ALA A 401 -7.04 17.35 -19.48
C ALA A 401 -8.22 16.92 -18.59
N ASP A 402 -9.20 17.81 -18.46
CA ASP A 402 -10.46 17.51 -17.78
C ASP A 402 -11.30 16.56 -18.65
N THR A 403 -11.87 15.52 -18.03
CA THR A 403 -12.70 14.52 -18.72
C THR A 403 -13.96 15.09 -19.35
N ARG A 404 -14.42 16.27 -18.91
CA ARG A 404 -15.54 17.01 -19.52
C ARG A 404 -15.17 17.58 -20.90
N GLU A 405 -13.89 17.77 -21.16
CA GLU A 405 -13.38 18.28 -22.44
C GLU A 405 -13.03 17.16 -23.42
N LEU A 406 -13.11 15.89 -22.97
CA LEU A 406 -12.73 14.72 -23.75
C LEU A 406 -13.96 13.95 -24.27
N ASP A 407 -13.82 13.44 -25.49
CA ASP A 407 -14.66 12.36 -26.01
C ASP A 407 -14.22 11.04 -25.34
N VAL A 408 -14.81 10.78 -24.17
CA VAL A 408 -14.48 9.61 -23.33
C VAL A 408 -14.90 8.33 -24.03
N GLU A 409 -15.98 8.38 -24.81
CA GLU A 409 -16.50 7.27 -25.58
C GLU A 409 -15.49 6.81 -26.64
N ALA A 410 -15.02 7.73 -27.48
CA ALA A 410 -13.97 7.44 -28.46
C ALA A 410 -12.65 7.04 -27.80
N LEU A 411 -12.32 7.63 -26.64
CA LEU A 411 -11.14 7.28 -25.88
C LEU A 411 -11.20 5.83 -25.40
N VAL A 412 -12.29 5.43 -24.74
CA VAL A 412 -12.47 4.08 -24.17
C VAL A 412 -12.45 3.01 -25.26
N ASP A 413 -13.07 3.28 -26.41
CA ASP A 413 -13.01 2.38 -27.57
C ASP A 413 -11.57 2.12 -28.00
N GLY A 414 -10.76 3.18 -28.09
CA GLY A 414 -9.34 3.09 -28.43
C GLY A 414 -8.43 2.51 -27.35
N LEU A 415 -8.94 2.23 -26.14
CA LEU A 415 -8.15 1.70 -25.02
C LEU A 415 -8.51 0.25 -24.65
N LEU A 416 -9.79 -0.13 -24.76
CA LEU A 416 -10.29 -1.43 -24.30
C LEU A 416 -10.83 -2.32 -25.42
N ARG A 417 -11.26 -1.75 -26.55
CA ARG A 417 -11.76 -2.50 -27.71
C ARG A 417 -10.69 -2.61 -28.80
N LEU A 418 -9.49 -3.00 -28.40
CA LEU A 418 -8.30 -3.04 -29.25
C LEU A 418 -8.36 -4.16 -30.30
N ASP A 419 -7.99 -3.87 -31.54
CA ASP A 419 -7.69 -4.91 -32.52
C ASP A 419 -6.40 -5.68 -32.16
N ASP A 420 -6.18 -6.82 -32.83
CA ASP A 420 -5.06 -7.73 -32.51
C ASP A 420 -3.69 -7.07 -32.78
N GLU A 421 -3.58 -6.21 -33.80
CA GLU A 421 -2.34 -5.53 -34.15
C GLU A 421 -1.98 -4.48 -33.08
N THR A 422 -2.96 -3.66 -32.68
CA THR A 422 -2.79 -2.66 -31.62
C THR A 422 -2.47 -3.32 -30.28
N LEU A 423 -3.15 -4.43 -29.96
CA LEU A 423 -2.91 -5.18 -28.72
C LEU A 423 -1.49 -5.75 -28.67
N GLU A 424 -1.06 -6.50 -29.68
CA GLU A 424 0.28 -7.10 -29.67
C GLU A 424 1.37 -6.04 -29.75
N GLY A 425 1.17 -4.98 -30.53
CA GLY A 425 2.09 -3.84 -30.58
C GLY A 425 2.22 -3.11 -29.22
N GLY A 426 1.12 -3.00 -28.47
CA GLY A 426 1.12 -2.47 -27.11
C GLY A 426 1.87 -3.39 -26.13
N LEU A 427 1.51 -4.68 -26.09
CA LEU A 427 2.17 -5.67 -25.21
C LEU A 427 3.66 -5.81 -25.49
N GLN A 428 4.08 -5.69 -26.74
CA GLN A 428 5.49 -5.73 -27.12
C GLN A 428 6.25 -4.49 -26.63
N ALA A 429 5.63 -3.31 -26.63
CA ALA A 429 6.22 -2.10 -26.06
C ALA A 429 6.44 -2.25 -24.55
N LEU A 430 5.50 -2.90 -23.83
CA LEU A 430 5.62 -3.13 -22.38
C LEU A 430 6.88 -3.89 -21.98
N LEU A 431 7.36 -4.81 -22.82
CA LEU A 431 8.59 -5.56 -22.55
C LEU A 431 9.82 -4.67 -22.40
N THR A 432 9.83 -3.51 -23.05
CA THR A 432 10.99 -2.60 -23.08
C THR A 432 10.79 -1.43 -22.13
N ASP A 433 9.59 -0.87 -22.08
CA ASP A 433 9.37 0.45 -21.46
C ASP A 433 8.80 0.39 -20.04
N HIS A 434 8.11 -0.71 -19.68
CA HIS A 434 7.31 -0.78 -18.45
C HIS A 434 7.76 -1.87 -17.47
N LEU A 435 8.26 -3.00 -17.97
CA LEU A 435 8.80 -4.03 -17.09
C LEU A 435 10.03 -3.49 -16.33
N PRO A 436 10.16 -3.74 -15.01
CA PRO A 436 11.33 -3.32 -14.23
C PRO A 436 12.53 -4.25 -14.50
N LEU A 437 12.93 -4.38 -15.76
CA LEU A 437 13.95 -5.31 -16.23
C LEU A 437 15.30 -5.09 -15.55
N GLY A 438 15.73 -3.83 -15.37
CA GLY A 438 16.95 -3.52 -14.63
C GLY A 438 16.99 -4.13 -13.22
N TYR A 439 15.85 -4.17 -12.51
CA TYR A 439 15.74 -4.80 -11.18
C TYR A 439 15.93 -6.31 -11.25
N TYR A 440 15.22 -7.00 -12.14
CA TYR A 440 15.36 -8.44 -12.32
C TYR A 440 16.76 -8.82 -12.81
N MET A 441 17.29 -8.09 -13.80
CA MET A 441 18.63 -8.30 -14.35
C MET A 441 19.71 -8.18 -13.29
N LYS A 442 19.59 -7.25 -12.33
CA LYS A 442 20.54 -7.16 -11.22
C LYS A 442 20.59 -8.48 -10.44
N GLY A 443 19.45 -8.96 -9.95
CA GLY A 443 19.39 -10.20 -9.18
C GLY A 443 19.83 -11.42 -9.99
N ILE A 444 19.46 -11.48 -11.26
CA ILE A 444 19.85 -12.57 -12.17
C ILE A 444 21.35 -12.53 -12.46
N ALA A 445 21.92 -11.34 -12.73
CA ALA A 445 23.36 -11.20 -12.96
C ALA A 445 24.19 -11.58 -11.72
N GLU A 446 23.69 -11.33 -10.51
CA GLU A 446 24.26 -11.84 -9.26
C GLU A 446 24.22 -13.37 -9.24
N ARG A 447 23.06 -13.99 -9.52
CA ARG A 447 22.88 -15.46 -9.56
C ARG A 447 23.69 -16.15 -10.65
N PHE A 448 23.98 -15.49 -11.77
CA PHE A 448 24.91 -15.95 -12.81
C PHE A 448 26.39 -15.75 -12.46
N GLY A 449 26.71 -14.96 -11.43
CA GLY A 449 28.09 -14.62 -11.07
C GLY A 449 28.74 -13.60 -12.01
N ALA A 450 27.93 -12.88 -12.80
CA ALA A 450 28.39 -11.79 -13.65
C ALA A 450 28.71 -10.53 -12.83
N ILE A 451 28.00 -10.32 -11.72
CA ILE A 451 28.29 -9.28 -10.73
C ILE A 451 28.38 -9.88 -9.31
N ARG A 452 28.96 -9.13 -8.37
CA ARG A 452 29.05 -9.55 -6.97
C ARG A 452 27.69 -9.40 -6.30
N ARG A 453 27.28 -10.39 -5.52
CA ARG A 453 26.08 -10.33 -4.67
C ARG A 453 26.11 -9.14 -3.72
N GLY A 454 24.95 -8.50 -3.53
CA GLY A 454 24.78 -7.36 -2.63
C GLY A 454 25.40 -6.08 -3.17
N LEU A 455 25.67 -6.00 -4.48
CA LEU A 455 26.15 -4.78 -5.09
C LEU A 455 25.05 -3.72 -5.06
N THR A 456 25.30 -2.61 -4.38
CA THR A 456 24.39 -1.47 -4.39
C THR A 456 24.46 -0.77 -5.75
N VAL A 457 23.34 -0.75 -6.47
CA VAL A 457 23.21 -0.10 -7.78
C VAL A 457 22.27 1.10 -7.65
N GLY A 458 22.60 2.23 -8.28
CA GLY A 458 21.71 3.39 -8.36
C GLY A 458 20.65 3.19 -9.46
N GLU A 459 19.54 3.93 -9.40
CA GLU A 459 18.46 3.81 -10.39
C GLU A 459 18.93 4.07 -11.84
N GLY A 460 19.81 5.06 -12.04
CA GLY A 460 20.39 5.35 -13.35
C GLY A 460 21.30 4.23 -13.88
N ASP A 461 21.93 3.46 -12.99
CA ASP A 461 22.77 2.32 -13.36
C ASP A 461 21.94 1.08 -13.69
N LEU A 462 20.75 0.91 -13.08
CA LEU A 462 19.84 -0.20 -13.40
C LEU A 462 19.38 -0.14 -14.86
N ARG A 463 19.07 1.06 -15.38
CA ARG A 463 18.72 1.23 -16.81
C ARG A 463 19.88 0.86 -17.75
N SER A 464 21.12 0.97 -17.28
CA SER A 464 22.28 0.54 -18.08
C SER A 464 22.41 -0.97 -18.21
N PHE A 465 21.75 -1.76 -17.33
CA PHE A 465 21.85 -3.22 -17.36
C PHE A 465 21.17 -3.82 -18.57
N GLU A 466 20.06 -3.23 -19.01
CA GLU A 466 19.38 -3.63 -20.25
C GLU A 466 20.31 -3.55 -21.46
N ILE A 467 21.12 -2.49 -21.53
CA ILE A 467 22.12 -2.32 -22.59
C ILE A 467 23.30 -3.27 -22.40
N ARG A 468 23.82 -3.40 -21.17
CA ARG A 468 25.02 -4.22 -20.87
C ARG A 468 24.79 -5.71 -21.06
N PHE A 469 23.60 -6.19 -20.72
CA PHE A 469 23.24 -7.60 -20.77
C PHE A 469 22.35 -7.94 -21.96
N ALA A 470 22.16 -7.01 -22.91
CA ALA A 470 21.48 -7.27 -24.16
C ALA A 470 22.07 -8.51 -24.85
N ASN A 471 21.19 -9.39 -25.35
CA ASN A 471 21.56 -10.64 -26.03
C ASN A 471 22.35 -11.64 -25.17
N THR A 472 22.17 -11.60 -23.84
CA THR A 472 22.75 -12.60 -22.94
C THR A 472 21.66 -13.43 -22.26
N PRO A 473 21.97 -14.63 -21.73
CA PRO A 473 21.02 -15.41 -20.94
C PRO A 473 20.45 -14.66 -19.72
N ILE A 474 21.15 -13.63 -19.22
CA ILE A 474 20.65 -12.77 -18.15
C ILE A 474 19.41 -11.98 -18.61
N TYR A 475 19.43 -11.46 -19.84
CA TYR A 475 18.29 -10.74 -20.40
C TYR A 475 17.11 -11.67 -20.60
N ASP A 476 17.34 -12.83 -21.23
CA ASP A 476 16.28 -13.81 -21.49
C ASP A 476 15.60 -14.27 -20.19
N GLU A 477 16.40 -14.55 -19.15
CA GLU A 477 15.89 -14.92 -17.83
C GLU A 477 15.16 -13.76 -17.14
N ALA A 478 15.63 -12.52 -17.29
CA ALA A 478 14.99 -11.35 -16.69
C ALA A 478 13.62 -11.09 -17.28
N VAL A 479 13.48 -11.21 -18.60
CA VAL A 479 12.19 -11.13 -19.28
C VAL A 479 11.27 -12.27 -18.82
N ARG A 480 11.78 -13.51 -18.76
CA ARG A 480 11.00 -14.68 -18.29
C ARG A 480 10.49 -14.51 -16.85
N GLU A 481 11.36 -14.08 -15.93
CA GLU A 481 11.00 -13.89 -14.52
C GLU A 481 10.06 -12.69 -14.33
N ALA A 482 10.32 -11.56 -15.01
CA ALA A 482 9.45 -10.39 -14.96
C ALA A 482 8.05 -10.70 -15.50
N LEU A 483 7.94 -11.42 -16.62
CA LEU A 483 6.66 -11.87 -17.17
C LEU A 483 5.92 -12.89 -16.30
N LEU A 484 6.63 -13.61 -15.42
CA LEU A 484 5.99 -14.56 -14.51
C LEU A 484 5.44 -13.86 -13.26
N LEU A 485 6.15 -12.85 -12.76
CA LEU A 485 5.87 -12.23 -11.46
C LEU A 485 5.18 -10.87 -11.54
N HIS A 486 5.39 -10.12 -12.62
CA HIS A 486 4.94 -8.73 -12.75
C HIS A 486 3.82 -8.54 -13.77
N ALA A 487 3.71 -9.40 -14.78
CA ALA A 487 2.74 -9.25 -15.86
C ALA A 487 1.94 -10.53 -16.16
N ASP A 488 0.74 -10.40 -16.74
CA ASP A 488 -0.08 -11.52 -17.23
C ASP A 488 -0.66 -11.19 -18.62
N PHE A 489 0.21 -11.28 -19.63
CA PHE A 489 -0.15 -10.98 -21.02
C PHE A 489 -1.21 -11.94 -21.56
N ALA A 490 -1.17 -13.21 -21.13
CA ALA A 490 -2.13 -14.21 -21.57
C ALA A 490 -3.55 -13.83 -21.14
N ARG A 491 -3.73 -13.39 -19.89
CA ARG A 491 -5.02 -12.96 -19.39
C ARG A 491 -5.50 -11.67 -20.01
N VAL A 492 -4.61 -10.69 -20.22
CA VAL A 492 -4.99 -9.43 -20.89
C VAL A 492 -5.49 -9.71 -22.31
N ARG A 493 -4.84 -10.60 -23.07
CA ARG A 493 -5.34 -11.06 -24.38
C ARG A 493 -6.73 -11.67 -24.29
N GLU A 494 -6.96 -12.53 -23.30
CA GLU A 494 -8.27 -13.15 -23.04
C GLU A 494 -9.33 -12.08 -22.74
N ILE A 495 -9.02 -11.10 -21.88
CA ILE A 495 -9.92 -10.02 -21.48
C ILE A 495 -10.30 -9.14 -22.68
N VAL A 496 -9.32 -8.68 -23.47
CA VAL A 496 -9.59 -7.86 -24.66
C VAL A 496 -10.44 -8.62 -25.68
N ARG A 497 -10.18 -9.91 -25.87
CA ARG A 497 -11.02 -10.77 -26.70
C ARG A 497 -12.45 -10.86 -26.17
N LYS A 498 -12.62 -11.06 -24.86
CA LYS A 498 -13.94 -11.13 -24.20
C LYS A 498 -14.71 -9.82 -24.32
N ILE A 499 -14.04 -8.68 -24.17
CA ILE A 499 -14.62 -7.35 -24.40
C ILE A 499 -15.13 -7.22 -25.84
N ARG A 500 -14.35 -7.64 -26.84
CA ARG A 500 -14.76 -7.59 -28.26
C ARG A 500 -15.92 -8.52 -28.58
N SER A 501 -15.97 -9.69 -27.96
CA SER A 501 -17.08 -10.64 -28.13
C SER A 501 -18.36 -10.24 -27.40
N GLY A 502 -18.30 -9.26 -26.49
CA GLY A 502 -19.41 -8.85 -25.64
C GLY A 502 -19.63 -9.73 -24.40
N GLU A 503 -18.72 -10.69 -24.11
CA GLU A 503 -18.74 -11.48 -22.88
C GLU A 503 -18.43 -10.63 -21.63
N ILE A 504 -17.58 -9.61 -21.78
CA ILE A 504 -17.33 -8.60 -20.74
C ILE A 504 -17.96 -7.29 -21.20
N GLU A 505 -18.92 -6.79 -20.44
CA GLU A 505 -19.56 -5.51 -20.69
C GLU A 505 -18.64 -4.35 -20.27
N VAL A 506 -18.51 -3.32 -21.10
CA VAL A 506 -17.78 -2.09 -20.78
C VAL A 506 -18.78 -0.94 -20.76
N VAL A 507 -18.98 -0.32 -19.59
CA VAL A 507 -19.92 0.78 -19.40
C VAL A 507 -19.18 2.04 -18.97
N ILE A 508 -19.54 3.18 -19.56
CA ILE A 508 -18.96 4.49 -19.23
C ILE A 508 -19.92 5.22 -18.29
N HIS A 509 -19.38 5.80 -17.22
CA HIS A 509 -20.10 6.64 -16.28
C HIS A 509 -19.34 7.96 -16.12
N ARG A 510 -20.06 9.09 -16.19
CA ARG A 510 -19.49 10.42 -15.96
C ARG A 510 -19.95 10.92 -14.60
N SER A 511 -19.00 11.17 -13.72
CA SER A 511 -19.22 11.72 -12.38
C SER A 511 -18.95 13.24 -12.44
N GLU A 512 -19.94 14.07 -12.10
CA GLU A 512 -19.80 15.54 -12.19
C GLU A 512 -19.23 16.17 -10.92
N GLU A 513 -19.88 15.93 -9.77
CA GLU A 513 -19.54 16.60 -8.51
C GLU A 513 -18.68 15.75 -7.59
N THR A 514 -19.00 14.46 -7.48
CA THR A 514 -18.29 13.52 -6.61
C THR A 514 -18.10 12.18 -7.32
N PRO A 515 -16.97 11.50 -7.08
CA PRO A 515 -16.73 10.17 -7.61
C PRO A 515 -17.66 9.18 -6.93
N THR A 516 -17.85 8.02 -7.57
CA THR A 516 -18.64 6.95 -6.99
C THR A 516 -18.02 6.45 -5.67
N PRO A 517 -18.83 5.98 -4.70
CA PRO A 517 -18.32 5.36 -3.48
C PRO A 517 -17.31 4.24 -3.75
N LEU A 518 -17.52 3.46 -4.82
CA LEU A 518 -16.56 2.44 -5.19
C LEU A 518 -15.28 3.03 -5.77
N ALA A 519 -15.23 4.24 -6.35
CA ALA A 519 -13.98 4.85 -6.84
C ALA A 519 -13.13 5.43 -5.71
N TYR A 520 -13.76 5.77 -4.58
CA TYR A 520 -13.07 6.48 -3.51
C TYR A 520 -11.84 5.77 -2.91
N PRO A 521 -11.80 4.44 -2.72
CA PRO A 521 -10.64 3.76 -2.15
C PRO A 521 -9.32 4.02 -2.90
N ILE A 522 -9.34 4.02 -4.24
CA ILE A 522 -8.13 4.29 -5.04
C ILE A 522 -7.79 5.78 -5.03
N LEU A 523 -8.79 6.67 -5.14
CA LEU A 523 -8.57 8.11 -5.07
C LEU A 523 -7.97 8.53 -3.72
N ARG A 524 -8.48 7.98 -2.62
CA ARG A 524 -8.00 8.24 -1.27
C ARG A 524 -6.52 7.95 -1.06
N ARG A 525 -6.00 6.99 -1.81
CA ARG A 525 -4.63 6.49 -1.67
C ARG A 525 -3.61 7.30 -2.47
N TYR A 526 -4.05 7.90 -3.58
CA TYR A 526 -3.14 8.47 -4.59
C TYR A 526 -3.41 9.94 -4.92
N VAL A 527 -4.64 10.44 -4.73
CA VAL A 527 -4.99 11.83 -5.00
C VAL A 527 -4.68 12.70 -3.79
N GLU A 528 -4.21 13.92 -4.04
CA GLU A 528 -3.98 14.90 -2.99
C GLU A 528 -5.30 15.46 -2.44
N ALA A 529 -5.41 15.53 -1.10
CA ALA A 529 -6.62 15.98 -0.40
C ALA A 529 -7.90 15.24 -0.87
N PRO A 530 -7.90 13.90 -0.89
CA PRO A 530 -9.03 13.12 -1.41
C PRO A 530 -10.30 13.36 -0.62
N GLU A 531 -10.20 13.88 0.61
CA GLU A 531 -11.36 14.14 1.45
C GLU A 531 -12.27 15.25 0.91
N LEU A 532 -11.79 16.06 -0.06
CA LEU A 532 -12.62 16.99 -0.84
C LEU A 532 -13.74 16.28 -1.60
N PHE A 533 -13.51 15.03 -2.00
CA PHE A 533 -14.41 14.23 -2.81
C PHE A 533 -14.90 12.99 -2.06
N SER A 534 -14.85 13.01 -0.73
CA SER A 534 -15.26 11.89 0.12
C SER A 534 -16.76 11.61 0.01
N PRO A 535 -17.18 10.34 -0.21
CA PRO A 535 -18.58 9.95 -0.09
C PRO A 535 -19.12 10.33 1.28
N GLU A 536 -20.41 10.68 1.37
CA GLU A 536 -21.02 11.18 2.61
C GLU A 536 -20.78 10.26 3.82
N ALA A 537 -20.97 8.95 3.64
CA ALA A 537 -20.77 7.96 4.70
C ALA A 537 -19.32 7.90 5.22
N GLU A 538 -18.34 8.07 4.33
CA GLU A 538 -16.93 8.07 4.72
C GLU A 538 -16.51 9.41 5.31
N ARG A 539 -17.06 10.52 4.79
CA ARG A 539 -16.92 11.85 5.37
C ARG A 539 -17.40 11.86 6.82
N GLU A 540 -18.54 11.24 7.11
CA GLU A 540 -19.03 11.07 8.49
C GLU A 540 -18.00 10.33 9.38
N GLU A 541 -17.44 9.22 8.91
CA GLU A 541 -16.44 8.45 9.67
C GLU A 541 -15.13 9.23 9.86
N ILE A 542 -14.74 10.06 8.89
CA ILE A 542 -13.60 10.98 9.01
C ILE A 542 -13.89 12.03 10.09
N LEU A 543 -15.08 12.63 10.08
CA LEU A 543 -15.50 13.62 11.07
C LEU A 543 -15.59 13.00 12.47
N ASP A 544 -16.09 11.77 12.60
CA ASP A 544 -16.14 11.05 13.87
C ASP A 544 -14.75 10.71 14.41
N ARG A 545 -13.83 10.29 13.55
CA ARG A 545 -12.42 10.09 13.92
C ARG A 545 -11.77 11.40 14.34
N MET A 546 -12.02 12.48 13.62
CA MET A 546 -11.55 13.82 13.98
C MET A 546 -12.10 14.23 15.35
N ARG A 547 -13.39 14.00 15.61
CA ARG A 547 -14.04 14.27 16.91
C ARG A 547 -13.40 13.47 18.03
N LEU A 548 -13.25 12.15 17.86
CA LEU A 548 -12.63 11.25 18.85
C LEU A 548 -11.18 11.64 19.12
N HIS A 549 -10.42 11.95 18.07
CA HIS A 549 -9.04 12.39 18.19
C HIS A 549 -8.94 13.66 19.00
N LEU A 550 -9.62 14.73 18.58
CA LEU A 550 -9.63 16.03 19.27
C LEU A 550 -10.13 15.90 20.71
N SER A 551 -11.14 15.04 20.96
CA SER A 551 -11.65 14.79 22.32
C SER A 551 -10.60 14.13 23.23
N SER A 552 -9.78 13.24 22.67
CA SER A 552 -8.78 12.46 23.41
C SER A 552 -7.43 13.14 23.55
N GLU A 553 -7.13 14.11 22.68
CA GLU A 553 -5.85 14.80 22.62
C GLU A 553 -5.64 15.68 23.86
N PRO A 554 -4.52 15.54 24.57
CA PRO A 554 -4.17 16.42 25.67
C PRO A 554 -3.71 17.77 25.12
N VAL A 555 -4.29 18.85 25.62
CA VAL A 555 -3.86 20.22 25.32
C VAL A 555 -3.33 20.91 26.56
N HIS A 556 -2.40 21.84 26.36
CA HIS A 556 -1.96 22.75 27.41
C HIS A 556 -2.74 24.05 27.30
N LEU A 557 -3.21 24.58 28.44
CA LEU A 557 -3.88 25.87 28.48
C LEU A 557 -3.08 26.87 29.30
N LEU A 558 -3.08 28.12 28.89
CA LEU A 558 -2.50 29.21 29.67
C LEU A 558 -3.56 30.26 29.95
N CYS A 559 -3.73 30.59 31.23
CA CYS A 559 -4.61 31.67 31.64
C CYS A 559 -3.96 33.03 31.36
N PHE A 560 -4.60 33.83 30.52
CA PHE A 560 -4.17 35.18 30.17
C PHE A 560 -4.50 36.24 31.24
N GLU A 561 -5.18 35.85 32.32
CA GLU A 561 -5.44 36.71 33.48
C GLU A 561 -4.38 36.54 34.56
N CYS A 562 -4.20 35.31 35.08
CA CYS A 562 -3.30 35.05 36.21
C CYS A 562 -2.01 34.29 35.84
N GLY A 563 -1.82 33.94 34.56
CA GLY A 563 -0.64 33.19 34.09
C GLY A 563 -0.58 31.72 34.51
N HIS A 564 -1.65 31.15 35.07
CA HIS A 564 -1.66 29.74 35.47
C HIS A 564 -1.63 28.83 34.24
N PHE A 565 -0.75 27.83 34.27
CA PHE A 565 -0.53 26.87 33.19
C PHE A 565 -1.19 25.54 33.55
N HIS A 566 -2.14 25.12 32.73
CA HIS A 566 -2.85 23.86 32.86
C HIS A 566 -2.20 22.83 31.94
N GLU A 567 -1.68 21.75 32.53
CA GLU A 567 -1.01 20.69 31.79
C GLU A 567 -1.95 19.53 31.45
N GLU A 568 -1.79 18.98 30.24
CA GLU A 568 -2.45 17.76 29.76
C GLU A 568 -3.97 17.72 29.94
N VAL A 569 -4.64 18.84 29.67
CA VAL A 569 -6.10 18.92 29.75
C VAL A 569 -6.71 18.22 28.55
N ARG A 570 -7.55 17.21 28.78
CA ARG A 570 -8.28 16.53 27.69
C ARG A 570 -9.53 17.33 27.31
N ILE A 571 -9.63 17.73 26.04
CA ILE A 571 -10.75 18.54 25.53
C ILE A 571 -12.09 17.85 25.80
N GLY A 572 -12.19 16.54 25.57
CA GLY A 572 -13.44 15.80 25.75
C GLY A 572 -14.04 15.91 27.17
N ARG A 573 -13.18 16.01 28.20
CA ARG A 573 -13.58 16.10 29.62
C ARG A 573 -13.73 17.54 30.13
N MET A 574 -13.49 18.52 29.27
CA MET A 574 -13.61 19.94 29.59
C MET A 574 -15.09 20.37 29.64
N PRO A 575 -15.49 21.24 30.58
CA PRO A 575 -16.81 21.86 30.56
C PRO A 575 -16.98 22.77 29.34
N ASP A 576 -18.22 23.03 28.92
CA ASP A 576 -18.50 23.85 27.72
C ASP A 576 -17.94 25.26 27.82
N HIS A 577 -17.88 25.82 29.04
CA HIS A 577 -17.18 27.06 29.33
C HIS A 577 -16.04 26.78 30.33
N PRO A 578 -14.81 26.56 29.84
CA PRO A 578 -13.67 26.30 30.71
C PRO A 578 -13.23 27.54 31.47
N GLU A 579 -12.91 27.35 32.75
CA GLU A 579 -12.45 28.39 33.66
C GLU A 579 -11.11 28.01 34.28
N CYS A 580 -10.27 29.01 34.54
CA CYS A 580 -9.01 28.80 35.21
C CYS A 580 -9.25 28.26 36.64
N VAL A 581 -8.54 27.19 37.01
CA VAL A 581 -8.65 26.59 38.35
C VAL A 581 -8.15 27.54 39.44
N ASN A 582 -7.26 28.46 39.09
CA ASN A 582 -6.65 29.42 40.01
C ASN A 582 -7.48 30.70 40.17
N CYS A 583 -7.88 31.36 39.08
CA CYS A 583 -8.56 32.68 39.15
C CYS A 583 -9.99 32.71 38.60
N LYS A 584 -10.54 31.57 38.17
CA LYS A 584 -11.87 31.46 37.54
C LYS A 584 -12.08 32.26 36.24
N SER A 585 -11.05 32.91 35.72
CA SER A 585 -11.11 33.60 34.43
C SER A 585 -11.33 32.61 33.28
N ARG A 586 -12.12 33.04 32.28
CA ARG A 586 -12.36 32.31 31.02
C ARG A 586 -11.34 32.65 29.92
N LEU A 587 -10.40 33.56 30.19
CA LEU A 587 -9.33 33.93 29.26
C LEU A 587 -8.26 32.84 29.20
N LEU A 588 -8.60 31.69 28.64
CA LEU A 588 -7.71 30.55 28.48
C LEU A 588 -7.30 30.42 27.02
N THR A 589 -6.00 30.45 26.73
CA THR A 589 -5.51 30.13 25.38
C THR A 589 -5.15 28.65 25.27
N VAL A 590 -5.32 28.07 24.08
CA VAL A 590 -4.83 26.73 23.75
C VAL A 590 -3.41 26.85 23.21
N LEU A 591 -2.52 26.02 23.72
CA LEU A 591 -1.11 26.01 23.35
C LEU A 591 -0.77 24.74 22.57
N GLY A 592 -0.28 24.91 21.34
CA GLY A 592 0.21 23.84 20.48
C GLY A 592 1.70 23.51 20.70
N TRP A 593 2.41 23.15 19.62
CA TRP A 593 3.83 22.74 19.64
C TRP A 593 4.82 23.74 20.27
N ALA A 594 4.46 25.02 20.38
CA ALA A 594 5.25 26.07 21.01
C ALA A 594 4.81 26.43 22.45
N ALA A 595 4.16 25.50 23.16
CA ALA A 595 3.55 25.77 24.47
C ALA A 595 4.50 26.40 25.48
N TRP A 596 5.71 25.86 25.60
CA TRP A 596 6.72 26.35 26.53
C TRP A 596 7.21 27.76 26.15
N THR A 597 7.42 28.03 24.86
CA THR A 597 7.83 29.35 24.36
C THR A 597 6.78 30.43 24.67
N VAL A 598 5.50 30.13 24.47
CA VAL A 598 4.41 31.08 24.79
C VAL A 598 4.29 31.29 26.28
N ARG A 599 4.40 30.22 27.09
CA ARG A 599 4.42 30.32 28.56
C ARG A 599 5.56 31.20 29.05
N ASP A 600 6.76 30.98 28.53
CA ASP A 600 7.95 31.72 28.94
C ASP A 600 7.89 33.19 28.49
N ALA A 601 7.40 33.45 27.26
CA ALA A 601 7.11 34.80 26.78
C ALA A 601 6.07 35.51 27.66
N TYR A 602 5.01 34.81 28.08
CA TYR A 602 4.00 35.36 28.97
C TYR A 602 4.58 35.66 30.37
N ALA A 603 5.44 34.78 30.89
CA ALA A 603 6.14 35.00 32.15
C ALA A 603 7.10 36.22 32.08
N LYS A 604 7.82 36.39 30.97
CA LYS A 604 8.63 37.60 30.70
C LYS A 604 7.77 38.86 30.72
N ARG A 605 6.61 38.83 30.04
CA ARG A 605 5.63 39.93 30.05
C ARG A 605 5.16 40.27 31.46
N MET A 606 4.83 39.27 32.28
CA MET A 606 4.40 39.46 33.67
C MET A 606 5.50 40.08 34.55
N ARG A 607 6.76 39.74 34.28
CA ARG A 607 7.94 40.31 34.95
C ARG A 607 8.41 41.64 34.36
N LYS A 608 7.71 42.19 33.37
CA LYS A 608 8.07 43.41 32.62
C LYS A 608 9.48 43.35 31.98
N LEU A 609 9.87 42.18 31.50
CA LEU A 609 11.10 41.97 30.73
C LEU A 609 10.86 42.26 29.24
N ASP A 610 11.92 42.58 28.51
CA ASP A 610 11.85 42.80 27.06
C ASP A 610 11.45 41.53 26.31
N LEU A 611 10.56 41.70 25.34
CA LEU A 611 10.06 40.66 24.44
C LEU A 611 10.63 40.87 23.04
N THR A 612 11.05 39.79 22.42
CA THR A 612 11.38 39.79 20.98
C THR A 612 10.12 40.03 20.13
N ASP A 613 10.31 40.40 18.86
CA ASP A 613 9.18 40.60 17.93
C ASP A 613 8.40 39.31 17.68
N GLU A 614 9.07 38.16 17.67
CA GLU A 614 8.44 36.84 17.57
C GLU A 614 7.59 36.52 18.81
N GLU A 615 8.13 36.76 20.01
CA GLU A 615 7.38 36.57 21.27
C GLU A 615 6.15 37.48 21.34
N ARG A 616 6.25 38.74 20.89
CA ARG A 616 5.11 39.65 20.79
C ARG A 616 4.04 39.12 19.84
N LYS A 617 4.42 38.65 18.65
CA LYS A 617 3.49 38.07 17.68
C LYS A 617 2.80 36.82 18.23
N LEU A 618 3.55 35.95 18.90
CA LEU A 618 3.02 34.74 19.55
C LEU A 618 2.01 35.07 20.65
N LEU A 619 2.32 36.04 21.52
CA LEU A 619 1.42 36.47 22.59
C LEU A 619 0.16 37.14 22.06
N THR A 620 0.25 37.97 21.02
CA THR A 620 -0.92 38.58 20.38
C THR A 620 -1.84 37.52 19.79
N ARG A 621 -1.27 36.55 19.05
CA ARG A 621 -2.04 35.43 18.48
C ARG A 621 -2.69 34.59 19.58
N SER A 622 -1.95 34.31 20.67
CA SER A 622 -2.44 33.53 21.80
C SER A 622 -3.56 34.24 22.56
N LYS A 623 -3.47 35.58 22.69
CA LYS A 623 -4.52 36.41 23.26
C LYS A 623 -5.81 36.35 22.44
N GLN A 624 -5.72 36.43 21.11
CA GLN A 624 -6.88 36.27 20.23
C GLN A 624 -7.57 34.91 20.44
N VAL A 625 -6.81 33.83 20.63
CA VAL A 625 -7.37 32.53 20.98
C VAL A 625 -8.06 32.56 22.35
N ALA A 626 -7.44 33.19 23.36
CA ALA A 626 -8.06 33.33 24.68
C ALA A 626 -9.38 34.10 24.65
N ASP A 627 -9.47 35.13 23.81
CA ASP A 627 -10.70 35.89 23.61
C ASP A 627 -11.80 35.02 22.96
N LEU A 628 -11.44 34.19 21.99
CA LEU A 628 -12.38 33.22 21.40
C LEU A 628 -12.84 32.18 22.41
N VAL A 629 -11.96 31.67 23.27
CA VAL A 629 -12.34 30.72 24.33
C VAL A 629 -13.24 31.36 25.37
N ALA A 630 -13.03 32.64 25.70
CA ALA A 630 -13.94 33.34 26.61
C ALA A 630 -15.36 33.47 26.05
N ILE A 631 -15.52 33.62 24.74
CA ILE A 631 -16.81 33.79 24.06
C ILE A 631 -17.45 32.43 23.73
N TYR A 632 -16.74 31.58 22.99
CA TYR A 632 -17.25 30.33 22.41
C TYR A 632 -16.88 29.08 23.22
N GLY A 633 -16.15 29.24 24.32
CA GLY A 633 -15.83 28.16 25.25
C GLY A 633 -15.04 27.01 24.62
N LYS A 634 -15.46 25.78 24.92
CA LYS A 634 -14.88 24.52 24.45
C LYS A 634 -14.82 24.43 22.92
N ARG A 635 -15.77 25.04 22.19
CA ARG A 635 -15.76 25.05 20.72
C ARG A 635 -14.56 25.82 20.16
N ALA A 636 -14.15 26.92 20.80
CA ALA A 636 -12.92 27.62 20.40
C ALA A 636 -11.66 26.81 20.71
N VAL A 637 -11.68 26.00 21.77
CA VAL A 637 -10.59 25.06 22.08
C VAL A 637 -10.48 24.00 20.98
N TYR A 638 -11.60 23.41 20.56
CA TYR A 638 -11.63 22.50 19.40
C TYR A 638 -11.09 23.15 18.14
N ALA A 639 -11.63 24.32 17.76
CA ALA A 639 -11.26 24.99 16.51
C ALA A 639 -9.75 25.29 16.42
N ASN A 640 -9.15 25.76 17.50
CA ASN A 640 -7.72 26.10 17.54
C ASN A 640 -6.80 24.90 17.80
N SER A 641 -7.36 23.71 18.03
CA SER A 641 -6.62 22.44 18.08
C SER A 641 -6.52 21.76 16.71
N VAL A 642 -7.29 22.23 15.72
CA VAL A 642 -7.22 21.71 14.34
C VAL A 642 -6.02 22.29 13.61
N TYR A 643 -5.19 21.41 13.04
CA TYR A 643 -4.04 21.81 12.24
C TYR A 643 -4.45 22.74 11.08
N GLY A 644 -3.75 23.86 10.93
CA GLY A 644 -4.03 24.86 9.90
C GLY A 644 -5.12 25.89 10.25
N VAL A 645 -5.85 25.71 11.35
CA VAL A 645 -6.87 26.66 11.81
C VAL A 645 -6.27 27.64 12.80
N GLY A 646 -6.00 28.86 12.35
CA GLY A 646 -5.57 29.98 13.20
C GLY A 646 -6.76 30.73 13.83
N PRO A 647 -6.52 31.68 14.76
CA PRO A 647 -7.58 32.42 15.45
C PRO A 647 -8.50 33.18 14.50
N THR A 648 -7.99 33.70 13.37
CA THR A 648 -8.79 34.39 12.36
C THR A 648 -9.75 33.45 11.65
N THR A 649 -9.29 32.27 11.24
CA THR A 649 -10.11 31.23 10.61
C THR A 649 -11.11 30.64 11.61
N ALA A 650 -10.65 30.35 12.83
CA ALA A 650 -11.50 29.87 13.92
C ALA A 650 -12.64 30.85 14.21
N SER A 651 -12.35 32.15 14.29
CA SER A 651 -13.36 33.20 14.51
C SER A 651 -14.44 33.19 13.43
N LYS A 652 -14.06 33.08 12.14
CA LYS A 652 -15.00 33.01 11.03
C LYS A 652 -15.91 31.78 11.10
N ILE A 653 -15.35 30.62 11.48
CA ILE A 653 -16.11 29.37 11.60
C ILE A 653 -17.06 29.45 12.79
N LEU A 654 -16.59 29.88 13.95
CA LEU A 654 -17.39 29.97 15.18
C LEU A 654 -18.55 30.98 15.04
N ALA A 655 -18.38 32.01 14.20
CA ALA A 655 -19.41 33.00 13.92
C ALA A 655 -20.57 32.48 13.04
N LYS A 656 -20.42 31.34 12.35
CA LYS A 656 -21.48 30.77 11.48
C LYS A 656 -22.72 30.25 12.23
N MET A 657 -22.70 30.22 13.58
CA MET A 657 -23.79 29.75 14.45
C MET A 657 -24.41 28.42 13.97
N GLN A 658 -23.57 27.40 13.78
CA GLN A 658 -24.02 26.07 13.35
C GLN A 658 -25.02 25.46 14.34
N ASP A 659 -26.02 24.75 13.81
CA ASP A 659 -27.11 24.14 14.59
C ASP A 659 -26.69 22.78 15.17
N THR A 660 -25.73 22.11 14.55
CA THR A 660 -25.23 20.80 14.99
C THR A 660 -23.72 20.76 15.20
N GLU A 661 -23.25 19.88 16.09
CA GLU A 661 -21.81 19.60 16.27
C GLU A 661 -21.18 19.09 14.96
N LYS A 662 -21.96 18.35 14.16
CA LYS A 662 -21.52 17.80 12.87
C LYS A 662 -21.20 18.91 11.85
N GLU A 663 -22.07 19.90 11.71
CA GLU A 663 -21.83 21.06 10.82
C GLU A 663 -20.58 21.83 11.24
N PHE A 664 -20.39 22.02 12.55
CA PHE A 664 -19.20 22.67 13.09
C PHE A 664 -17.91 21.89 12.77
N LEU A 665 -17.92 20.56 12.96
CA LEU A 665 -16.78 19.71 12.60
C LEU A 665 -16.52 19.73 11.08
N ASN A 666 -17.57 19.79 10.27
CA ASN A 666 -17.43 19.88 8.82
C ASN A 666 -16.78 21.20 8.39
N ASP A 667 -17.18 22.34 8.95
CA ASP A 667 -16.55 23.64 8.67
C ASP A 667 -15.05 23.65 9.07
N LEU A 668 -14.72 23.03 10.20
CA LEU A 668 -13.32 22.88 10.63
C LEU A 668 -12.52 21.99 9.68
N PHE A 669 -13.15 20.93 9.18
CA PHE A 669 -12.57 20.01 8.24
C PHE A 669 -12.26 20.69 6.89
N GLU A 670 -13.20 21.44 6.35
CA GLU A 670 -13.00 22.22 5.11
C GLU A 670 -11.90 23.28 5.26
N ALA A 671 -11.85 23.95 6.42
CA ALA A 671 -10.79 24.92 6.70
C ALA A 671 -9.40 24.26 6.77
N LYS A 672 -9.31 23.06 7.35
CA LYS A 672 -8.09 22.24 7.35
C LYS A 672 -7.68 21.87 5.93
N LEU A 673 -8.62 21.38 5.10
CA LEU A 673 -8.35 21.03 3.70
C LEU A 673 -7.85 22.23 2.90
N LYS A 674 -8.51 23.38 3.02
CA LYS A 674 -8.08 24.62 2.34
C LYS A 674 -6.69 25.07 2.76
N TYR A 675 -6.32 24.89 4.02
CA TYR A 675 -4.96 25.19 4.49
C TYR A 675 -3.94 24.23 3.87
N VAL A 676 -4.23 22.93 3.87
CA VAL A 676 -3.33 21.90 3.32
C VAL A 676 -3.11 22.10 1.81
N THR A 677 -4.16 22.35 1.04
CA THR A 677 -4.06 22.56 -0.42
C THR A 677 -3.37 23.86 -0.79
N THR A 678 -3.54 24.92 0.02
CA THR A 678 -2.92 26.21 -0.31
C THR A 678 -1.50 26.36 0.23
N ARG A 679 -1.11 25.68 1.32
CA ARG A 679 0.20 25.82 1.99
C ARG A 679 1.43 25.76 1.06
N PRO A 680 1.52 24.90 0.03
CA PRO A 680 2.66 24.86 -0.88
C PRO A 680 2.93 26.22 -1.56
N TYR A 681 1.90 27.04 -1.77
CA TYR A 681 1.98 28.33 -2.47
C TYR A 681 2.37 29.52 -1.57
N TRP A 682 2.53 29.33 -0.25
CA TRP A 682 2.84 30.42 0.69
C TRP A 682 4.34 30.63 0.89
N ASN A 683 5.16 29.67 0.44
CA ASN A 683 6.62 29.66 0.62
C ASN A 683 7.41 29.92 -0.68
N GLU A 684 6.76 30.21 -1.81
CA GLU A 684 7.47 30.76 -2.96
C GLU A 684 7.65 32.27 -2.76
N PRO A 685 8.89 32.79 -2.63
CA PRO A 685 9.10 34.20 -2.88
C PRO A 685 8.73 34.41 -4.35
N GLN A 686 7.68 35.20 -4.61
CA GLN A 686 7.24 35.58 -5.95
C GLN A 686 8.46 35.91 -6.81
N ALA A 687 8.86 34.98 -7.68
CA ALA A 687 9.84 35.24 -8.70
C ALA A 687 9.18 36.26 -9.63
N LYS A 688 9.60 37.52 -9.52
CA LYS A 688 9.27 38.55 -10.51
C LYS A 688 9.60 37.98 -11.89
N PRO A 689 8.72 38.13 -12.90
CA PRO A 689 9.03 37.69 -14.24
C PRO A 689 10.30 38.41 -14.70
N LYS A 690 11.33 37.64 -15.07
CA LYS A 690 12.44 38.16 -15.86
C LYS A 690 11.84 38.52 -17.23
N LEU A 691 11.56 39.80 -17.41
CA LEU A 691 11.39 40.38 -18.74
C LEU A 691 12.71 40.16 -19.48
N TYR A 692 12.64 39.39 -20.57
CA TYR A 692 13.72 39.29 -21.53
C TYR A 692 13.83 40.62 -22.28
N SER A 693 15.01 41.22 -22.23
CA SER A 693 15.61 42.06 -23.28
C SER A 693 16.94 41.43 -23.66
#